data_AF-A0A958JGG1-F1
#
_entry.id   AF-A0A958JGG1-F1
#
_cell.length_a   1.000
_cell.length_b   1.000
_cell.length_c   1.000
_cell.angle_alpha   90.00
_cell.angle_beta   90.00
_cell.angle_gamma   90.00
#
_symmetry.space_group_name_H-M   'P 1'
#
loop_
_entity.id
_entity.type
_entity.pdbx_description
1 polymer ?
#
loop_
_entity_poly.entity_id
_entity_poly.type
_entity_poly.pdbx_seq_one_letter_code
_entity_poly.pdbx_strand_id
1 'polypeptide(L)'
;MRTVTVFRQLATLLTLVVLTERPTVAQSPGEELFYGSNQCAFCHALGAGDRPSGPDLAGVSTRRSRDWLTQWLADPEQFAERDMTAAELVAKYNGVVMPKPSLTATEVQHLIDFFTTRDSGGTLPPSPFEPLPAAQYESAKAAYFDNCSGCHGARRWGATGPSLLPESHVADGKQVPGAGTRAIGTTALSAILQNGSPAGMPAWGREGLLNAKQIEELARFIQMEPPRVPPFTLSEADDQWELIVPPVQRPTSDQTNGASADYIGVILRDIGQVAIVNGVTKNLVTVLDTGKAVHILRTSKSGRYLYAIGRDGRLALIDLWYPVPKIVARVRTCWDARSVDASKAQGFEDKYAIVGCYSPSQYAIVDGTTLKPLSITSTADSTDWSTCDRLPEIRIAAIVASETEPYWIVALKESGWVYFVDYSDPLHPKETRLRADNFLHDGGWAQTEGPDAKRYFMIAANAKNKVCVVDTKERQVLSPCIDVGKIPHPGRGANFIHPTYGPVWATAHIGEGRLTMIGVDPRGHPHHAWKVVETVSLTSSGSLFLKSHPKSRNVWIDFPLSAGEGMNGQVAVYTIDSGEVRYLKVSDQRTVHMEYNKAGDEVWISGWLADEIYVYDDKTLTLKKTISGSWLKTPTGKFNVFNTAHDIY
;
A
#
# COMPACT_ATOMS: atom_id res chain seq x y z
N MET A 1 33.75 -78.20 30.42
CA MET A 1 34.61 -78.05 29.22
C MET A 1 33.91 -77.11 28.24
N ARG A 2 34.59 -76.00 27.89
CA ARG A 2 34.34 -75.06 26.76
C ARG A 2 33.04 -74.23 26.74
N THR A 3 33.22 -73.01 27.23
CA THR A 3 32.52 -71.75 26.91
C THR A 3 32.64 -71.38 25.42
N VAL A 4 31.54 -70.96 24.79
CA VAL A 4 31.52 -69.99 23.67
C VAL A 4 30.26 -69.14 23.83
N THR A 5 30.43 -67.89 24.23
CA THR A 5 29.38 -66.85 24.19
C THR A 5 29.93 -65.72 23.33
N VAL A 6 29.26 -65.44 22.22
CA VAL A 6 29.64 -64.40 21.26
C VAL A 6 29.20 -63.04 21.80
N PHE A 7 30.15 -62.21 22.21
CA PHE A 7 29.95 -60.77 22.43
C PHE A 7 30.27 -60.01 21.14
N ARG A 8 29.26 -59.36 20.55
CA ARG A 8 29.46 -58.32 19.52
C ARG A 8 29.87 -57.03 20.24
N GLN A 9 31.09 -56.57 19.97
CA GLN A 9 31.57 -55.24 20.38
C GLN A 9 30.83 -54.17 19.56
N LEU A 10 30.15 -53.25 20.25
CA LEU A 10 29.77 -51.96 19.68
C LEU A 10 31.03 -51.08 19.60
N ALA A 11 31.50 -50.80 18.39
CA ALA A 11 32.43 -49.71 18.14
C ALA A 11 31.63 -48.41 18.00
N THR A 12 31.72 -47.54 18.99
CA THR A 12 31.20 -46.17 18.95
C THR A 12 32.07 -45.36 17.99
N LEU A 13 31.64 -45.19 16.74
CA LEU A 13 32.24 -44.22 15.83
C LEU A 13 31.81 -42.81 16.27
N LEU A 14 32.69 -42.13 17.02
CA LEU A 14 32.55 -40.72 17.30
C LEU A 14 32.93 -39.95 16.01
N THR A 15 31.97 -39.77 15.10
CA THR A 15 32.15 -38.88 13.95
C THR A 15 32.24 -37.45 14.47
N LEU A 16 33.46 -36.92 14.52
CA LEU A 16 33.72 -35.50 14.77
C LEU A 16 33.13 -34.72 13.58
N VAL A 17 31.88 -34.29 13.69
CA VAL A 17 31.33 -33.28 12.77
C VAL A 17 32.03 -31.97 13.13
N VAL A 18 33.09 -31.66 12.40
CA VAL A 18 33.63 -30.30 12.35
C VAL A 18 32.53 -29.46 11.69
N LEU A 19 31.70 -28.82 12.51
CA LEU A 19 30.91 -27.68 12.09
C LEU A 19 31.92 -26.60 11.68
N THR A 20 32.26 -26.56 10.40
CA THR A 20 32.87 -25.37 9.83
C THR A 20 31.76 -24.33 9.80
N GLU A 21 31.68 -23.51 10.86
CA GLU A 21 31.04 -22.20 10.73
C GLU A 21 31.69 -21.53 9.52
N ARG A 22 30.89 -21.26 8.48
CA ARG A 22 31.36 -20.47 7.35
C ARG A 22 31.72 -19.09 7.89
N PRO A 23 32.87 -18.50 7.52
CA PRO A 23 33.16 -17.14 7.91
C PRO A 23 32.11 -16.24 7.28
N THR A 24 31.24 -15.66 8.10
CA THR A 24 30.53 -14.44 7.74
C THR A 24 31.61 -13.43 7.38
N VAL A 25 31.50 -12.79 6.21
CA VAL A 25 32.33 -11.61 5.93
C VAL A 25 31.97 -10.61 7.01
N ALA A 26 32.87 -10.39 7.97
CA ALA A 26 32.61 -9.53 9.11
C ALA A 26 32.39 -8.10 8.58
N GLN A 27 31.16 -7.61 8.72
CA GLN A 27 30.78 -6.23 8.45
C GLN A 27 31.66 -5.31 9.31
N SER A 28 32.24 -4.26 8.72
CA SER A 28 33.03 -3.31 9.53
C SER A 28 32.10 -2.57 10.52
N PRO A 29 32.56 -2.21 11.73
CA PRO A 29 31.75 -1.43 12.67
C PRO A 29 31.19 -0.13 12.07
N GLY A 30 31.93 0.53 11.19
CA GLY A 30 31.46 1.73 10.48
C GLY A 30 30.34 1.44 9.47
N GLU A 31 30.39 0.31 8.79
CA GLU A 31 29.33 -0.13 7.88
C GLU A 31 28.04 -0.49 8.63
N GLU A 32 28.14 -1.10 9.81
CA GLU A 32 27.00 -1.34 10.70
C GLU A 32 26.38 -0.05 11.19
N LEU A 33 27.18 0.94 11.57
CA LEU A 33 26.67 2.26 11.97
C LEU A 33 25.97 2.98 10.81
N PHE A 34 26.53 2.88 9.60
CA PHE A 34 26.00 3.55 8.42
C PHE A 34 24.65 3.00 7.97
N TYR A 35 24.52 1.67 7.91
CA TYR A 35 23.31 0.99 7.44
C TYR A 35 22.33 0.63 8.58
N GLY A 36 22.83 0.43 9.79
CA GLY A 36 22.07 0.00 10.97
C GLY A 36 21.68 1.16 11.87
N SER A 37 22.32 1.24 13.04
CA SER A 37 21.84 1.97 14.22
C SER A 37 21.69 3.49 14.03
N ASN A 38 22.56 4.11 13.22
CA ASN A 38 22.54 5.56 13.00
C ASN A 38 21.90 5.96 11.66
N GLN A 39 21.39 5.00 10.88
CA GLN A 39 20.52 5.21 9.73
C GLN A 39 21.05 6.25 8.73
N CYS A 40 22.38 6.35 8.57
CA CYS A 40 23.01 7.32 7.68
C CYS A 40 22.63 7.06 6.21
N ALA A 41 22.47 5.78 5.85
CA ALA A 41 21.92 5.33 4.56
C ALA A 41 20.49 5.81 4.29
N PHE A 42 19.84 6.36 5.32
CA PHE A 42 18.76 7.33 5.35
C PHE A 42 18.79 8.39 4.23
N CYS A 43 19.57 9.42 4.53
CA CYS A 43 19.71 10.64 3.76
C CYS A 43 20.87 10.58 2.78
N HIS A 44 21.76 9.60 2.92
CA HIS A 44 22.99 9.53 2.16
C HIS A 44 23.06 8.28 1.27
N ALA A 45 23.52 8.48 0.04
CA ALA A 45 23.99 7.41 -0.82
C ALA A 45 25.51 7.23 -0.68
N LEU A 46 26.02 6.12 -1.25
CA LEU A 46 27.44 5.86 -1.47
C LEU A 46 27.64 5.54 -2.95
N GLY A 47 27.57 6.55 -3.81
CA GLY A 47 27.81 6.45 -5.25
C GLY A 47 26.55 6.28 -6.11
N ALA A 48 25.39 6.66 -5.57
CA ALA A 48 24.09 6.59 -6.26
C ALA A 48 23.45 7.97 -6.50
N GLY A 49 24.21 9.06 -6.30
CA GLY A 49 23.74 10.43 -6.44
C GLY A 49 23.13 11.02 -5.17
N ASP A 50 22.90 12.33 -5.20
CA ASP A 50 22.29 13.10 -4.12
C ASP A 50 20.84 12.64 -3.86
N ARG A 51 20.42 12.64 -2.59
CA ARG A 51 19.03 12.42 -2.18
C ARG A 51 18.36 13.75 -1.85
N PRO A 52 17.01 13.83 -1.85
CA PRO A 52 16.30 15.06 -1.47
C PRO A 52 16.65 15.58 -0.06
N SER A 53 17.06 14.68 0.84
CA SER A 53 17.41 14.98 2.23
C SER A 53 18.91 15.07 2.50
N GLY A 54 19.79 14.80 1.54
CA GLY A 54 21.23 14.85 1.78
C GLY A 54 22.12 14.48 0.59
N PRO A 55 23.41 14.88 0.64
CA PRO A 55 24.38 14.60 -0.41
C PRO A 55 24.75 13.13 -0.53
N ASP A 56 25.23 12.74 -1.71
CA ASP A 56 26.01 11.51 -1.89
C ASP A 56 27.35 11.61 -1.12
N LEU A 57 27.69 10.54 -0.41
CA LEU A 57 28.92 10.43 0.36
C LEU A 57 30.04 9.70 -0.38
N ALA A 58 29.84 9.19 -1.59
CA ALA A 58 30.95 8.67 -2.39
C ALA A 58 32.00 9.76 -2.63
N GLY A 59 33.24 9.53 -2.20
CA GLY A 59 34.35 10.47 -2.22
C GLY A 59 34.36 11.49 -1.07
N VAL A 60 33.49 11.37 -0.06
CA VAL A 60 33.37 12.37 1.01
C VAL A 60 34.67 12.58 1.80
N SER A 61 35.43 11.51 2.07
CA SER A 61 36.72 11.56 2.76
C SER A 61 37.85 12.14 1.90
N THR A 62 37.65 12.22 0.58
CA THR A 62 38.54 12.98 -0.32
C THR A 62 38.15 14.45 -0.41
N ARG A 63 36.86 14.75 -0.26
CA ARG A 63 36.32 16.12 -0.31
C ARG A 63 36.46 16.87 1.01
N ARG A 64 36.52 16.17 2.14
CA ARG A 64 36.51 16.75 3.49
C ARG A 64 37.57 16.08 4.36
N SER A 65 38.21 16.88 5.22
CA SER A 65 39.19 16.35 6.17
C SER A 65 38.50 15.51 7.25
N ARG A 66 39.26 14.60 7.86
CA ARG A 66 38.78 13.78 8.98
C ARG A 66 38.30 14.64 10.16
N ASP A 67 38.99 15.73 10.46
CA ASP A 67 38.60 16.66 11.52
C ASP A 67 37.30 17.40 11.19
N TRP A 68 37.10 17.75 9.91
CA TRP A 68 35.86 18.35 9.45
C TRP A 68 34.69 17.37 9.63
N LEU A 69 34.87 16.12 9.17
CA LEU A 69 33.86 15.06 9.30
C LEU A 69 33.55 14.75 10.77
N THR A 70 34.56 14.76 11.64
CA THR A 70 34.40 14.52 13.07
C THR A 70 33.54 15.62 13.72
N GLN A 71 33.82 16.89 13.41
CA GLN A 71 33.04 18.01 13.95
C GLN A 71 31.62 18.05 13.38
N TRP A 72 31.47 17.77 12.08
CA TRP A 72 30.16 17.69 11.43
C TRP A 72 29.28 16.60 12.04
N LEU A 73 29.82 15.40 12.24
CA LEU A 73 29.07 14.27 12.82
C LEU A 73 28.77 14.46 14.32
N ALA A 74 29.52 15.30 15.03
CA ALA A 74 29.30 15.54 16.45
C ALA A 74 28.12 16.50 16.71
N ASP A 75 28.01 17.57 15.93
CA ASP A 75 26.93 18.56 16.07
C ASP A 75 26.70 19.33 14.76
N PRO A 76 25.90 18.77 13.82
CA PRO A 76 25.77 19.33 12.47
C PRO A 76 25.11 20.71 12.46
N GLU A 77 24.13 20.93 13.33
CA GLU A 77 23.41 22.20 13.47
C GLU A 77 24.36 23.30 13.94
N GLN A 78 25.05 23.10 15.06
CA GLN A 78 26.00 24.08 15.58
C GLN A 78 27.20 24.27 14.63
N PHE A 79 27.63 23.22 13.93
CA PHE A 79 28.73 23.33 12.99
C PHE A 79 28.35 24.14 11.75
N ALA A 80 27.11 24.02 11.25
CA ALA A 80 26.62 24.78 10.11
C ALA A 80 26.55 26.29 10.36
N GLU A 81 26.40 26.73 11.62
CA GLU A 81 26.43 28.16 11.96
C GLU A 81 27.82 28.80 11.80
N ARG A 82 28.89 27.99 11.87
CA ARG A 82 30.28 28.48 11.92
C ARG A 82 31.16 28.02 10.75
N ASP A 83 30.72 27.04 9.96
CA ASP A 83 31.42 26.55 8.77
C ASP A 83 30.64 26.89 7.49
N MET A 84 31.26 27.68 6.61
CA MET A 84 30.63 28.18 5.38
C MET A 84 30.21 27.05 4.43
N THR A 85 30.99 25.97 4.35
CA THR A 85 30.69 24.83 3.48
C THR A 85 29.50 24.04 4.00
N ALA A 86 29.39 23.86 5.31
CA ALA A 86 28.24 23.26 5.96
C ALA A 86 26.97 24.09 5.74
N ALA A 87 27.04 25.43 5.89
CA ALA A 87 25.93 26.33 5.62
C ALA A 87 25.43 26.24 4.16
N GLU A 88 26.34 26.18 3.19
CA GLU A 88 26.01 25.99 1.77
C GLU A 88 25.32 24.64 1.50
N LEU A 89 25.75 23.57 2.18
CA LEU A 89 25.10 22.27 2.06
C LEU A 89 23.67 22.32 2.59
N VAL A 90 23.44 22.93 3.76
CA VAL A 90 22.08 23.11 4.31
C VAL A 90 21.20 23.88 3.32
N ALA A 91 21.70 24.97 2.73
CA ALA A 91 20.96 25.74 1.72
C ALA A 91 20.67 24.91 0.46
N LYS A 92 21.64 24.15 -0.05
CA LYS A 92 21.49 23.29 -1.24
C LYS A 92 20.38 22.25 -1.07
N TYR A 93 20.22 21.72 0.13
CA TYR A 93 19.20 20.71 0.45
C TYR A 93 17.97 21.31 1.13
N ASN A 94 17.51 22.48 0.65
CA ASN A 94 16.26 23.14 1.04
C ASN A 94 16.15 23.47 2.55
N GLY A 95 17.26 23.78 3.20
CA GLY A 95 17.29 24.09 4.63
C GLY A 95 17.17 22.87 5.54
N VAL A 96 17.26 21.66 4.99
CA VAL A 96 17.26 20.42 5.78
C VAL A 96 18.60 20.33 6.54
N VAL A 97 18.55 20.53 7.85
CA VAL A 97 19.70 20.34 8.74
C VAL A 97 19.85 18.85 9.05
N MET A 98 21.08 18.32 8.95
CA MET A 98 21.36 16.93 9.30
C MET A 98 21.07 16.73 10.80
N PRO A 99 20.21 15.78 11.19
CA PRO A 99 19.91 15.55 12.60
C PRO A 99 21.18 15.11 13.33
N LYS A 100 21.35 15.57 14.57
CA LYS A 100 22.47 15.18 15.41
C LYS A 100 22.45 13.66 15.63
N PRO A 101 23.42 12.91 15.09
CA PRO A 101 23.43 11.46 15.24
C PRO A 101 23.80 11.07 16.68
N SER A 102 23.22 9.99 17.18
CA SER A 102 23.53 9.47 18.52
C SER A 102 24.77 8.57 18.43
N LEU A 103 25.94 9.19 18.27
CA LEU A 103 27.24 8.53 18.09
C LEU A 103 28.20 8.88 19.23
N THR A 104 28.90 7.88 19.74
CA THR A 104 30.10 8.08 20.56
C THR A 104 31.28 8.53 19.70
N ALA A 105 32.30 9.12 20.33
CA ALA A 105 33.51 9.54 19.61
C ALA A 105 34.17 8.38 18.83
N THR A 106 34.16 7.17 19.39
CA THR A 106 34.69 5.96 18.73
C THR A 106 33.87 5.58 17.50
N GLU A 107 32.53 5.63 17.60
CA GLU A 107 31.64 5.31 16.47
C GLU A 107 31.75 6.34 15.33
N VAL A 108 31.96 7.63 15.65
CA VAL A 108 32.30 8.65 14.66
C VAL A 108 33.55 8.26 13.89
N GLN A 109 34.60 7.79 14.58
CA GLN A 109 35.82 7.34 13.91
C GLN A 109 35.59 6.11 13.04
N HIS A 110 34.85 5.11 13.52
CA HIS A 110 34.48 3.93 12.73
C HIS A 110 33.75 4.29 11.44
N LEU A 111 32.81 5.25 11.49
CA LEU A 111 32.11 5.76 10.30
C LEU A 111 33.05 6.45 9.31
N ILE A 112 33.96 7.30 9.81
CA ILE A 112 34.91 7.99 8.93
C ILE A 112 35.92 7.00 8.32
N ASP A 113 36.34 5.97 9.07
CA ASP A 113 37.19 4.88 8.56
C ASP A 113 36.48 4.10 7.45
N PHE A 114 35.18 3.83 7.63
CA PHE A 114 34.37 3.22 6.60
C PHE A 114 34.29 4.09 5.33
N PHE A 115 34.03 5.39 5.45
CA PHE A 115 34.04 6.31 4.29
C PHE A 115 35.42 6.37 3.61
N THR A 116 36.49 6.45 4.40
CA THR A 116 37.87 6.49 3.91
C THR A 116 38.21 5.22 3.13
N THR A 117 37.81 4.06 3.66
CA THR A 117 38.01 2.77 2.99
C THR A 117 37.24 2.70 1.68
N ARG A 118 35.98 3.14 1.67
CA ARG A 118 35.13 3.19 0.47
C ARG A 118 35.71 4.10 -0.62
N ASP A 119 36.21 5.27 -0.24
CA ASP A 119 36.65 6.32 -1.17
C ASP A 119 38.05 6.07 -1.75
N SER A 120 38.91 5.36 -1.03
CA SER A 120 40.29 5.04 -1.45
C SER A 120 40.37 3.91 -2.48
N GLY A 121 39.25 3.49 -3.06
CA GLY A 121 39.19 2.36 -3.98
C GLY A 121 39.30 1.00 -3.29
N GLY A 122 39.26 0.98 -1.94
CA GLY A 122 39.00 -0.20 -1.16
C GLY A 122 37.56 -0.66 -1.43
N THR A 123 37.37 -1.50 -2.45
CA THR A 123 36.17 -2.30 -2.54
C THR A 123 36.18 -3.19 -1.29
N LEU A 124 35.38 -2.86 -0.28
CA LEU A 124 34.56 -3.92 0.28
C LEU A 124 33.69 -4.33 -0.91
N PRO A 125 33.99 -5.45 -1.61
CA PRO A 125 33.08 -5.91 -2.64
C PRO A 125 31.69 -5.98 -1.98
N PRO A 126 30.61 -5.49 -2.62
CA PRO A 126 29.28 -5.80 -2.11
C PRO A 126 29.28 -7.30 -1.84
N SER A 127 28.83 -7.72 -0.65
CA SER A 127 28.77 -9.15 -0.30
C SER A 127 28.27 -9.90 -1.53
N PRO A 128 29.05 -10.84 -2.07
CA PRO A 128 28.76 -11.43 -3.36
C PRO A 128 27.33 -11.93 -3.32
N PHE A 129 26.52 -11.51 -4.30
CA PHE A 129 25.13 -11.91 -4.36
C PHE A 129 25.07 -13.45 -4.43
N GLU A 130 24.49 -14.05 -3.40
CA GLU A 130 24.20 -15.48 -3.37
C GLU A 130 22.71 -15.70 -3.68
N PRO A 131 22.38 -16.39 -4.79
CA PRO A 131 21.00 -16.77 -5.09
C PRO A 131 20.34 -17.55 -3.95
N LEU A 132 19.03 -17.40 -3.79
CA LEU A 132 18.29 -18.17 -2.81
C LEU A 132 18.11 -19.63 -3.25
N PRO A 133 18.21 -20.60 -2.33
CA PRO A 133 17.66 -21.94 -2.52
C PRO A 133 16.16 -21.91 -2.79
N ALA A 134 15.63 -22.91 -3.50
CA ALA A 134 14.23 -22.94 -3.97
C ALA A 134 13.18 -22.71 -2.85
N ALA A 135 13.34 -23.31 -1.68
CA ALA A 135 12.40 -23.14 -0.57
C ALA A 135 12.37 -21.68 -0.05
N GLN A 136 13.54 -21.04 0.06
CA GLN A 136 13.66 -19.65 0.49
C GLN A 136 13.15 -18.70 -0.60
N TYR A 137 13.39 -19.05 -1.87
CA TYR A 137 12.87 -18.31 -3.02
C TYR A 137 11.35 -18.19 -3.00
N GLU A 138 10.62 -19.28 -2.76
CA GLU A 138 9.16 -19.25 -2.73
C GLU A 138 8.60 -18.41 -1.57
N SER A 139 9.23 -18.49 -0.39
CA SER A 139 8.83 -17.67 0.76
C SER A 139 9.12 -16.18 0.53
N ALA A 140 10.31 -15.84 0.03
CA ALA A 140 10.68 -14.46 -0.28
C ALA A 140 9.84 -13.88 -1.43
N LYS A 141 9.49 -14.71 -2.44
CA LYS A 141 8.55 -14.34 -3.50
C LYS A 141 7.19 -14.00 -2.92
N ALA A 142 6.64 -14.84 -2.05
CA ALA A 142 5.35 -14.55 -1.39
C ALA A 142 5.43 -13.23 -0.61
N ALA A 143 6.47 -13.03 0.20
CA ALA A 143 6.68 -11.78 0.94
C ALA A 143 6.79 -10.55 0.03
N TYR A 144 7.48 -10.66 -1.11
CA TYR A 144 7.58 -9.59 -2.10
C TYR A 144 6.22 -9.24 -2.70
N PHE A 145 5.46 -10.25 -3.14
CA PHE A 145 4.13 -9.99 -3.67
C PHE A 145 3.24 -9.40 -2.58
N ASP A 146 3.30 -9.89 -1.34
CA ASP A 146 2.52 -9.47 -0.17
C ASP A 146 2.81 -8.05 0.35
N ASN A 147 4.05 -7.59 0.24
CA ASN A 147 4.47 -6.33 0.87
C ASN A 147 5.03 -5.30 -0.12
N CYS A 148 5.49 -5.71 -1.30
CA CYS A 148 6.32 -4.86 -2.18
C CYS A 148 5.75 -4.64 -3.58
N SER A 149 5.08 -5.64 -4.19
CA SER A 149 4.66 -5.56 -5.60
C SER A 149 3.68 -4.41 -5.87
N GLY A 150 2.95 -3.91 -4.86
CA GLY A 150 2.10 -2.74 -4.98
C GLY A 150 2.86 -1.47 -5.39
N CYS A 151 3.98 -1.20 -4.74
CA CYS A 151 4.78 -0.01 -5.01
C CYS A 151 5.75 -0.22 -6.17
N HIS A 152 6.30 -1.44 -6.32
CA HIS A 152 7.43 -1.72 -7.22
C HIS A 152 7.08 -2.53 -8.50
N GLY A 153 5.87 -3.08 -8.61
CA GLY A 153 5.42 -3.92 -9.74
C GLY A 153 5.89 -5.37 -9.65
N ALA A 154 5.16 -6.32 -10.25
CA ALA A 154 5.56 -7.72 -10.26
C ALA A 154 6.87 -7.95 -11.04
N ARG A 155 7.07 -7.18 -12.11
CA ARG A 155 8.29 -7.19 -12.93
C ARG A 155 9.38 -6.26 -12.41
N ARG A 156 9.15 -5.58 -11.28
CA ARG A 156 10.11 -4.72 -10.57
C ARG A 156 10.59 -3.49 -11.35
N TRP A 157 9.81 -3.03 -12.34
CA TRP A 157 10.12 -1.82 -13.10
C TRP A 157 9.86 -0.52 -12.33
N GLY A 158 9.25 -0.61 -11.15
CA GLY A 158 8.90 0.55 -10.33
C GLY A 158 7.52 1.10 -10.69
N ALA A 159 6.96 1.89 -9.78
CA ALA A 159 5.81 2.75 -10.07
C ALA A 159 5.72 3.90 -9.07
N THR A 160 5.23 3.62 -7.85
CA THR A 160 5.26 4.63 -6.77
C THR A 160 6.59 4.52 -6.01
N GLY A 161 7.08 3.28 -5.82
CA GLY A 161 8.46 3.03 -5.42
C GLY A 161 9.38 2.91 -6.64
N PRO A 162 10.71 3.05 -6.46
CA PRO A 162 11.68 2.94 -7.55
C PRO A 162 11.70 1.52 -8.15
N SER A 163 12.33 1.38 -9.31
CA SER A 163 12.65 0.07 -9.87
C SER A 163 13.52 -0.75 -8.91
N LEU A 164 13.28 -2.06 -8.89
CA LEU A 164 14.07 -3.06 -8.14
C LEU A 164 14.65 -4.12 -9.10
N LEU A 165 14.99 -3.73 -10.33
CA LEU A 165 15.70 -4.62 -11.26
C LEU A 165 17.12 -4.91 -10.76
N PRO A 166 17.66 -6.12 -10.98
CA PRO A 166 19.01 -6.48 -10.53
C PRO A 166 20.14 -5.63 -11.12
N GLU A 167 19.98 -5.21 -12.36
CA GLU A 167 20.97 -4.46 -13.15
C GLU A 167 20.44 -3.06 -13.52
N SER A 168 21.32 -2.20 -14.04
CA SER A 168 20.95 -0.87 -14.53
C SER A 168 19.94 -0.94 -15.68
N HIS A 169 19.03 0.04 -15.75
CA HIS A 169 18.01 0.13 -16.79
C HIS A 169 17.84 1.57 -17.28
N VAL A 170 17.09 1.74 -18.37
CA VAL A 170 16.69 3.04 -18.91
C VAL A 170 15.30 3.37 -18.39
N ALA A 171 15.13 4.54 -17.78
CA ALA A 171 13.85 5.10 -17.36
C ALA A 171 13.72 6.53 -17.92
N ASP A 172 12.55 6.89 -18.44
CA ASP A 172 12.27 8.22 -19.03
C ASP A 172 13.34 8.71 -20.03
N GLY A 173 13.79 7.81 -20.92
CA GLY A 173 14.79 8.10 -21.95
C GLY A 173 16.21 8.36 -21.43
N LYS A 174 16.48 8.13 -20.14
CA LYS A 174 17.81 8.28 -19.54
C LYS A 174 18.29 6.93 -19.04
N GLN A 175 19.52 6.57 -19.40
CA GLN A 175 20.24 5.52 -18.68
C GLN A 175 20.39 6.03 -17.26
N VAL A 176 19.80 5.34 -16.29
CA VAL A 176 19.93 5.67 -14.87
C VAL A 176 21.23 5.01 -14.38
N PRO A 177 22.35 5.74 -14.29
CA PRO A 177 23.65 5.15 -14.03
C PRO A 177 23.81 4.98 -12.51
N GLY A 178 23.92 3.73 -12.08
CA GLY A 178 24.01 3.35 -10.67
C GLY A 178 22.82 2.49 -10.21
N ALA A 179 23.14 1.38 -9.54
CA ALA A 179 22.32 0.75 -8.49
C ALA A 179 21.12 -0.16 -8.86
N GLY A 180 21.21 -0.99 -9.91
CA GLY A 180 20.44 -2.25 -9.89
C GLY A 180 20.64 -2.95 -8.54
N THR A 181 19.65 -3.66 -8.00
CA THR A 181 19.68 -4.14 -6.59
C THR A 181 20.97 -4.88 -6.23
N ARG A 182 21.67 -5.52 -7.19
CA ARG A 182 23.00 -6.15 -6.99
C ARG A 182 24.10 -5.15 -6.65
N ALA A 183 24.12 -3.97 -7.28
CA ALA A 183 25.09 -2.92 -7.01
C ALA A 183 24.83 -2.22 -5.66
N ILE A 184 23.59 -2.22 -5.16
CA ILE A 184 23.27 -1.79 -3.79
C ILE A 184 23.83 -2.79 -2.76
N GLY A 185 23.71 -4.09 -3.05
CA GLY A 185 24.20 -5.17 -2.22
C GLY A 185 23.25 -5.55 -1.08
N THR A 186 23.31 -6.81 -0.66
CA THR A 186 22.39 -7.39 0.34
C THR A 186 22.34 -6.60 1.65
N THR A 187 23.49 -6.19 2.20
CA THR A 187 23.57 -5.48 3.49
C THR A 187 22.77 -4.18 3.46
N ALA A 188 22.95 -3.36 2.43
CA ALA A 188 22.27 -2.08 2.30
C ALA A 188 20.77 -2.25 2.03
N LEU A 189 20.38 -3.24 1.22
CA LEU A 189 18.98 -3.57 0.99
C LEU A 189 18.28 -4.06 2.26
N SER A 190 18.94 -4.93 3.03
CA SER A 190 18.45 -5.39 4.33
C SER A 190 18.22 -4.24 5.29
N ALA A 191 19.13 -3.27 5.34
CA ALA A 191 18.97 -2.08 6.16
C ALA A 191 17.77 -1.20 5.76
N ILE A 192 17.52 -1.02 4.45
CA ILE A 192 16.34 -0.29 3.96
C ILE A 192 15.06 -1.03 4.38
N LEU A 193 15.01 -2.35 4.22
CA LEU A 193 13.87 -3.17 4.63
C LEU A 193 13.67 -3.18 6.15
N GLN A 194 14.76 -3.11 6.93
CA GLN A 194 14.73 -3.05 8.39
C GLN A 194 14.15 -1.72 8.87
N ASN A 195 14.56 -0.60 8.27
CA ASN A 195 14.38 0.73 8.84
C ASN A 195 13.35 1.62 8.11
N GLY A 196 12.96 1.27 6.89
CA GLY A 196 12.07 2.09 6.08
C GLY A 196 12.72 3.39 5.62
N SER A 197 11.89 4.35 5.19
CA SER A 197 12.33 5.67 4.74
C SER A 197 11.21 6.72 4.88
N PRO A 198 11.51 7.97 5.28
CA PRO A 198 10.57 9.09 5.15
C PRO A 198 9.96 9.36 3.77
N ALA A 199 10.45 8.75 2.68
CA ALA A 199 9.81 8.79 1.37
C ALA A 199 8.62 7.80 1.23
N GLY A 200 8.24 7.10 2.29
CA GLY A 200 7.08 6.20 2.35
C GLY A 200 7.40 4.70 2.38
N MET A 201 8.68 4.28 2.33
CA MET A 201 9.06 2.88 2.52
C MET A 201 8.80 2.45 3.99
N PRO A 202 8.01 1.39 4.24
CA PRO A 202 7.75 0.92 5.60
C PRO A 202 8.98 0.25 6.26
N ALA A 203 9.08 0.36 7.59
CA ALA A 203 10.15 -0.22 8.40
C ALA A 203 9.85 -1.67 8.82
N TRP A 204 9.73 -2.58 7.86
CA TRP A 204 9.24 -3.95 8.08
C TRP A 204 9.98 -4.70 9.20
N GLY A 205 11.29 -4.53 9.31
CA GLY A 205 12.08 -5.18 10.35
C GLY A 205 11.91 -4.54 11.73
N ARG A 206 12.01 -3.21 11.83
CA ARG A 206 11.86 -2.47 13.10
C ARG A 206 10.48 -2.66 13.72
N GLU A 207 9.47 -2.83 12.88
CA GLU A 207 8.09 -3.08 13.30
C GLU A 207 7.79 -4.56 13.56
N GLY A 208 8.77 -5.45 13.42
CA GLY A 208 8.62 -6.88 13.68
C GLY A 208 7.77 -7.65 12.67
N LEU A 209 7.42 -7.02 11.54
CA LEU A 209 6.65 -7.65 10.46
C LEU A 209 7.48 -8.68 9.67
N LEU A 210 8.79 -8.45 9.57
CA LEU A 210 9.75 -9.40 9.02
C LEU A 210 10.91 -9.54 10.01
N ASN A 211 11.30 -10.77 10.33
CA ASN A 211 12.51 -11.01 11.12
C ASN A 211 13.78 -10.83 10.27
N ALA A 212 14.95 -10.75 10.93
CA ALA A 212 16.23 -10.52 10.26
C ALA A 212 16.52 -11.50 9.11
N LYS A 213 16.13 -12.78 9.26
CA LYS A 213 16.29 -13.78 8.21
C LYS A 213 15.39 -13.49 7.01
N GLN A 214 14.12 -13.17 7.23
CA GLN A 214 13.18 -12.82 6.16
C GLN A 214 13.61 -11.54 5.43
N ILE A 215 14.16 -10.57 6.17
CA ILE A 215 14.72 -9.34 5.59
C ILE A 215 15.88 -9.66 4.65
N GLU A 216 16.84 -10.49 5.09
CA GLU A 216 17.97 -10.91 4.26
C GLU A 216 17.51 -11.73 3.03
N GLU A 217 16.60 -12.68 3.22
CA GLU A 217 16.03 -13.47 2.13
C GLU A 217 15.32 -12.57 1.11
N LEU A 218 14.52 -11.60 1.55
CA LEU A 218 13.86 -10.65 0.66
C LEU A 218 14.87 -9.75 -0.07
N ALA A 219 15.92 -9.28 0.61
CA ALA A 219 17.01 -8.51 0.02
C ALA A 219 17.75 -9.29 -1.08
N ARG A 220 17.96 -10.60 -0.89
CA ARG A 220 18.55 -11.49 -1.92
C ARG A 220 17.56 -11.79 -3.04
N PHE A 221 16.28 -11.99 -2.74
CA PHE A 221 15.24 -12.21 -3.74
C PHE A 221 15.12 -11.05 -4.72
N ILE A 222 15.19 -9.80 -4.24
CA ILE A 222 15.12 -8.62 -5.11
C ILE A 222 16.37 -8.44 -5.99
N GLN A 223 17.48 -9.14 -5.68
CA GLN A 223 18.71 -9.22 -6.50
C GLN A 223 18.68 -10.36 -7.54
N MET A 224 17.73 -11.28 -7.44
CA MET A 224 17.48 -12.31 -8.46
C MET A 224 16.69 -11.73 -9.64
N GLU A 225 16.79 -12.36 -10.81
CA GLU A 225 15.92 -12.03 -11.94
C GLU A 225 14.43 -12.10 -11.54
N PRO A 226 13.61 -11.12 -11.92
CA PRO A 226 12.17 -11.17 -11.66
C PRO A 226 11.54 -12.45 -12.20
N PRO A 227 10.64 -13.11 -11.45
CA PRO A 227 9.96 -14.31 -11.94
C PRO A 227 9.17 -14.01 -13.22
N ARG A 228 9.18 -14.96 -14.16
CA ARG A 228 8.28 -14.91 -15.31
C ARG A 228 6.83 -15.00 -14.81
N VAL A 229 5.98 -14.10 -15.28
CA VAL A 229 4.53 -14.15 -15.03
C VAL A 229 3.87 -15.01 -16.10
N PRO A 230 3.31 -16.19 -15.75
CA PRO A 230 2.54 -16.98 -16.71
C PRO A 230 1.22 -16.27 -17.05
N PRO A 231 0.64 -16.53 -18.24
CA PRO A 231 -0.73 -16.08 -18.53
C PRO A 231 -1.72 -16.67 -17.50
N PHE A 232 -2.93 -16.10 -17.45
CA PHE A 232 -4.04 -16.65 -16.68
C PHE A 232 -5.31 -16.51 -17.53
N THR A 233 -5.79 -17.63 -18.06
CA THR A 233 -6.86 -17.73 -19.04
C THR A 233 -8.23 -17.91 -18.39
N LEU A 234 -9.29 -17.74 -19.18
CA LEU A 234 -10.66 -18.01 -18.72
C LEU A 234 -10.85 -19.49 -18.32
N SER A 235 -10.22 -20.43 -19.05
CA SER A 235 -10.24 -21.86 -18.71
C SER A 235 -9.59 -22.12 -17.35
N GLU A 236 -8.44 -21.51 -17.07
CA GLU A 236 -7.77 -21.62 -15.77
C GLU A 236 -8.61 -21.03 -14.63
N ALA A 237 -9.43 -20.00 -14.91
CA ALA A 237 -10.38 -19.45 -13.95
C ALA A 237 -11.53 -20.41 -13.68
N ASP A 238 -12.10 -21.03 -14.73
CA ASP A 238 -13.20 -22.00 -14.63
C ASP A 238 -12.76 -23.25 -13.87
N ASP A 239 -11.54 -23.74 -14.10
CA ASP A 239 -10.95 -24.86 -13.36
C ASP A 239 -10.75 -24.55 -11.86
N GLN A 240 -10.69 -23.27 -11.47
CA GLN A 240 -10.53 -22.81 -10.09
C GLN A 240 -11.81 -22.18 -9.51
N TRP A 241 -12.94 -22.32 -10.21
CA TRP A 241 -14.25 -21.88 -9.74
C TRP A 241 -14.88 -22.94 -8.84
N GLU A 242 -15.40 -22.51 -7.70
CA GLU A 242 -16.07 -23.36 -6.72
C GLU A 242 -17.42 -22.72 -6.33
N LEU A 243 -18.52 -23.34 -6.76
CA LEU A 243 -19.87 -22.99 -6.30
C LEU A 243 -20.21 -23.80 -5.05
N ILE A 244 -20.02 -23.20 -3.87
CA ILE A 244 -20.18 -23.89 -2.57
C ILE A 244 -21.67 -24.03 -2.21
N VAL A 245 -22.45 -22.96 -2.38
CA VAL A 245 -23.89 -22.97 -2.11
C VAL A 245 -24.63 -22.38 -3.32
N PRO A 246 -25.38 -23.20 -4.09
CA PRO A 246 -26.18 -22.72 -5.21
C PRO A 246 -27.20 -21.65 -4.79
N PRO A 247 -27.47 -20.60 -5.59
CA PRO A 247 -28.42 -19.54 -5.25
C PRO A 247 -29.80 -20.04 -4.79
N VAL A 248 -30.31 -21.11 -5.41
CA VAL A 248 -31.60 -21.73 -5.06
C VAL A 248 -31.66 -22.33 -3.64
N GLN A 249 -30.51 -22.55 -2.99
CA GLN A 249 -30.40 -23.06 -1.63
C GLN A 249 -30.12 -21.95 -0.59
N ARG A 250 -30.04 -20.70 -1.03
CA ARG A 250 -29.75 -19.55 -0.16
C ARG A 250 -31.05 -18.95 0.39
N PRO A 251 -30.98 -18.20 1.51
CA PRO A 251 -32.14 -17.46 2.01
C PRO A 251 -32.74 -16.56 0.93
N THR A 252 -34.07 -16.54 0.86
CA THR A 252 -34.84 -15.68 -0.04
C THR A 252 -35.07 -14.28 0.54
N SER A 253 -34.78 -14.09 1.83
CA SER A 253 -34.84 -12.82 2.56
C SER A 253 -33.73 -12.76 3.61
N ASP A 254 -33.44 -11.55 4.11
CA ASP A 254 -32.49 -11.34 5.20
C ASP A 254 -32.96 -12.02 6.51
N GLN A 255 -32.20 -12.99 7.01
CA GLN A 255 -32.49 -13.71 8.26
C GLN A 255 -31.80 -13.07 9.48
N THR A 256 -31.09 -11.96 9.30
CA THR A 256 -30.43 -11.18 10.37
C THR A 256 -31.33 -10.08 10.95
N ASN A 257 -32.59 -9.98 10.49
CA ASN A 257 -33.52 -8.90 10.83
C ASN A 257 -32.94 -7.50 10.58
N GLY A 258 -32.22 -7.32 9.46
CA GLY A 258 -31.64 -6.04 9.05
C GLY A 258 -30.30 -5.71 9.68
N ALA A 259 -29.77 -6.55 10.59
CA ALA A 259 -28.48 -6.31 11.23
C ALA A 259 -27.31 -6.32 10.23
N SER A 260 -27.43 -7.12 9.16
CA SER A 260 -26.42 -7.24 8.09
C SER A 260 -26.02 -5.90 7.46
N ALA A 261 -26.95 -4.94 7.40
CA ALA A 261 -26.70 -3.62 6.82
C ALA A 261 -25.66 -2.81 7.60
N ASP A 262 -25.47 -3.06 8.90
CA ASP A 262 -24.46 -2.40 9.73
C ASP A 262 -23.36 -3.37 10.17
N TYR A 263 -23.18 -4.48 9.45
CA TYR A 263 -21.99 -5.30 9.64
C TYR A 263 -20.76 -4.55 9.10
N ILE A 264 -19.63 -4.77 9.75
CA ILE A 264 -18.32 -4.30 9.33
C ILE A 264 -17.48 -5.53 9.03
N GLY A 265 -17.10 -5.70 7.76
CA GLY A 265 -16.11 -6.67 7.35
C GLY A 265 -14.71 -6.16 7.70
N VAL A 266 -13.96 -6.94 8.47
CA VAL A 266 -12.60 -6.63 8.92
C VAL A 266 -11.63 -7.63 8.30
N ILE A 267 -10.64 -7.13 7.57
CA ILE A 267 -9.57 -7.95 7.01
C ILE A 267 -8.58 -8.33 8.09
N LEU A 268 -8.38 -9.64 8.27
CA LEU A 268 -7.36 -10.24 9.13
C LEU A 268 -6.20 -10.69 8.24
N ARG A 269 -5.31 -9.75 7.94
CA ARG A 269 -4.45 -9.78 6.76
C ARG A 269 -3.56 -11.03 6.70
N ASP A 270 -2.76 -11.25 7.73
CA ASP A 270 -1.66 -12.22 7.67
C ASP A 270 -2.15 -13.68 7.78
N ILE A 271 -3.36 -13.87 8.32
CA ILE A 271 -4.01 -15.18 8.41
C ILE A 271 -4.99 -15.45 7.26
N GLY A 272 -5.15 -14.52 6.32
CA GLY A 272 -5.99 -14.71 5.13
C GLY A 272 -7.49 -14.87 5.43
N GLN A 273 -7.98 -14.20 6.47
CA GLN A 273 -9.37 -14.31 6.93
C GLN A 273 -10.10 -12.96 6.91
N VAL A 274 -11.43 -13.03 6.96
CA VAL A 274 -12.31 -11.88 7.14
C VAL A 274 -13.19 -12.12 8.35
N ALA A 275 -13.16 -11.21 9.32
CA ALA A 275 -14.13 -11.20 10.40
C ALA A 275 -15.33 -10.33 10.02
N ILE A 276 -16.53 -10.80 10.37
CA ILE A 276 -17.75 -10.00 10.31
C ILE A 276 -18.09 -9.58 11.74
N VAL A 277 -18.10 -8.27 11.98
CA VAL A 277 -18.41 -7.69 13.30
C VAL A 277 -19.71 -6.89 13.18
N ASN A 278 -20.59 -7.01 14.16
CA ASN A 278 -21.81 -6.21 14.22
C ASN A 278 -21.46 -4.76 14.61
N GLY A 279 -21.75 -3.78 13.75
CA GLY A 279 -21.43 -2.37 13.96
C GLY A 279 -22.17 -1.72 15.12
N VAL A 280 -23.33 -2.26 15.53
CA VAL A 280 -24.12 -1.76 16.67
C VAL A 280 -23.62 -2.36 17.98
N THR A 281 -23.57 -3.69 18.08
CA THR A 281 -23.24 -4.39 19.34
C THR A 281 -21.73 -4.55 19.57
N LYS A 282 -20.93 -4.38 18.52
CA LYS A 282 -19.47 -4.58 18.51
C LYS A 282 -19.08 -6.03 18.83
N ASN A 283 -20.00 -6.97 18.60
CA ASN A 283 -19.76 -8.39 18.79
C ASN A 283 -19.30 -9.02 17.48
N LEU A 284 -18.34 -9.94 17.59
CA LEU A 284 -17.97 -10.82 16.48
C LEU A 284 -19.20 -11.67 16.09
N VAL A 285 -19.50 -11.70 14.80
CA VAL A 285 -20.54 -12.57 14.22
C VAL A 285 -19.91 -13.86 13.72
N THR A 286 -18.84 -13.77 12.94
CA THR A 286 -18.14 -14.92 12.37
C THR A 286 -16.74 -14.53 11.88
N VAL A 287 -15.86 -15.52 11.73
CA VAL A 287 -14.57 -15.41 11.03
C VAL A 287 -14.56 -16.39 9.88
N LEU A 288 -14.23 -15.90 8.69
CA LEU A 288 -14.33 -16.64 7.43
C LEU A 288 -12.95 -16.79 6.80
N ASP A 289 -12.59 -18.03 6.47
CA ASP A 289 -11.35 -18.34 5.78
C ASP A 289 -11.49 -18.07 4.27
N THR A 290 -10.88 -16.97 3.84
CA THR A 290 -10.85 -16.53 2.45
C THR A 290 -9.62 -17.04 1.69
N GLY A 291 -8.71 -17.74 2.38
CA GLY A 291 -7.55 -18.44 1.81
C GLY A 291 -6.23 -17.69 1.97
N LYS A 292 -6.13 -16.44 1.50
CA LYS A 292 -4.87 -15.67 1.54
C LYS A 292 -5.13 -14.17 1.70
N ALA A 293 -4.12 -13.43 2.15
CA ALA A 293 -4.16 -12.02 2.52
C ALA A 293 -5.11 -11.18 1.67
N VAL A 294 -6.29 -10.88 2.22
CA VAL A 294 -7.33 -10.07 1.58
C VAL A 294 -6.83 -8.63 1.47
N HIS A 295 -7.07 -8.00 0.32
CA HIS A 295 -6.69 -6.61 0.12
C HIS A 295 -7.84 -5.65 0.42
N ILE A 296 -9.02 -5.91 -0.15
CA ILE A 296 -10.22 -5.09 0.04
C ILE A 296 -11.47 -5.96 0.13
N LEU A 297 -12.50 -5.38 0.74
CA LEU A 297 -13.86 -5.88 0.66
C LEU A 297 -14.70 -4.91 -0.18
N ARG A 298 -15.65 -5.44 -0.95
CA ARG A 298 -16.71 -4.67 -1.58
C ARG A 298 -18.06 -5.30 -1.33
N THR A 299 -19.08 -4.47 -1.25
CA THR A 299 -20.45 -4.92 -1.05
C THR A 299 -21.21 -4.77 -2.35
N SER A 300 -22.04 -5.75 -2.67
CA SER A 300 -23.01 -5.64 -3.76
C SER A 300 -24.00 -4.49 -3.51
N LYS A 301 -24.65 -3.99 -4.56
CA LYS A 301 -25.53 -2.82 -4.46
C LYS A 301 -26.70 -3.05 -3.48
N SER A 302 -27.21 -4.28 -3.39
CA SER A 302 -28.29 -4.63 -2.45
C SER A 302 -27.84 -4.68 -0.98
N GLY A 303 -26.54 -4.72 -0.71
CA GLY A 303 -26.01 -4.98 0.62
C GLY A 303 -25.98 -6.46 1.01
N ARG A 304 -26.42 -7.38 0.16
CA ARG A 304 -26.49 -8.82 0.47
C ARG A 304 -25.14 -9.52 0.42
N TYR A 305 -24.37 -9.26 -0.64
CA TYR A 305 -23.15 -9.99 -0.91
C TYR A 305 -21.91 -9.16 -0.59
N LEU A 306 -20.96 -9.76 0.11
CA LEU A 306 -19.65 -9.18 0.37
C LEU A 306 -18.57 -9.96 -0.40
N TYR A 307 -17.84 -9.25 -1.24
CA TYR A 307 -16.75 -9.74 -2.08
C TYR A 307 -15.42 -9.49 -1.38
N ALA A 308 -14.65 -10.55 -1.14
CA ALA A 308 -13.31 -10.46 -0.55
C ALA A 308 -12.26 -10.89 -1.57
N ILE A 309 -11.46 -9.93 -2.06
CA ILE A 309 -10.39 -10.20 -3.02
C ILE A 309 -9.05 -10.38 -2.29
N GLY A 310 -8.52 -11.60 -2.37
CA GLY A 310 -7.18 -11.98 -1.97
C GLY A 310 -6.14 -11.37 -2.90
N ARG A 311 -4.99 -11.01 -2.32
CA ARG A 311 -3.86 -10.49 -3.09
C ARG A 311 -3.35 -11.46 -4.15
N ASP A 312 -3.60 -12.75 -3.97
CA ASP A 312 -3.25 -13.84 -4.88
C ASP A 312 -4.26 -14.06 -6.02
N GLY A 313 -5.23 -13.16 -6.19
CA GLY A 313 -6.25 -13.21 -7.23
C GLY A 313 -7.44 -14.11 -6.92
N ARG A 314 -7.55 -14.63 -5.68
CA ARG A 314 -8.73 -15.40 -5.24
C ARG A 314 -9.82 -14.49 -4.71
N LEU A 315 -11.01 -14.61 -5.28
CA LEU A 315 -12.21 -13.91 -4.87
C LEU A 315 -13.11 -14.87 -4.07
N ALA A 316 -13.57 -14.45 -2.90
CA ALA A 316 -14.58 -15.14 -2.11
C ALA A 316 -15.88 -14.32 -2.04
N LEU A 317 -17.02 -15.00 -2.20
CA LEU A 317 -18.35 -14.42 -2.08
C LEU A 317 -18.98 -14.83 -0.76
N ILE A 318 -19.34 -13.87 0.07
CA ILE A 318 -19.98 -14.08 1.37
C ILE A 318 -21.43 -13.65 1.27
N ASP A 319 -22.38 -14.54 1.59
CA ASP A 319 -23.81 -14.20 1.70
C ASP A 319 -24.13 -13.77 3.13
N LEU A 320 -24.47 -12.49 3.31
CA LEU A 320 -24.72 -11.88 4.60
C LEU A 320 -26.13 -12.14 5.15
N TRP A 321 -27.04 -12.72 4.36
CA TRP A 321 -28.43 -12.96 4.77
C TRP A 321 -28.64 -14.21 5.61
N TYR A 322 -27.62 -15.04 5.81
CA TYR A 322 -27.68 -16.11 6.80
C TYR A 322 -27.61 -15.54 8.22
N PRO A 323 -28.20 -16.21 9.23
CA PRO A 323 -28.05 -15.81 10.64
C PRO A 323 -26.58 -15.74 11.07
N VAL A 324 -25.76 -16.62 10.49
CA VAL A 324 -24.29 -16.55 10.53
C VAL A 324 -23.81 -16.51 9.07
N PRO A 325 -23.24 -15.38 8.60
CA PRO A 325 -22.73 -15.26 7.24
C PRO A 325 -21.73 -16.36 6.90
N LYS A 326 -21.70 -16.77 5.63
CA LYS A 326 -20.76 -17.80 5.15
C LYS A 326 -20.38 -17.59 3.69
N ILE A 327 -19.25 -18.17 3.30
CA ILE A 327 -18.78 -18.17 1.92
C ILE A 327 -19.67 -19.11 1.10
N VAL A 328 -20.17 -18.62 -0.05
CA VAL A 328 -21.09 -19.35 -0.94
C VAL A 328 -20.50 -19.62 -2.32
N ALA A 329 -19.39 -18.97 -2.69
CA ALA A 329 -18.62 -19.26 -3.88
C ALA A 329 -17.18 -18.73 -3.78
N ARG A 330 -16.28 -19.31 -4.57
CA ARG A 330 -14.91 -18.85 -4.78
C ARG A 330 -14.51 -18.94 -6.25
N VAL A 331 -13.57 -18.11 -6.67
CA VAL A 331 -12.91 -18.21 -7.99
C VAL A 331 -11.52 -17.59 -7.90
N ARG A 332 -10.59 -18.04 -8.74
CA ARG A 332 -9.34 -17.32 -8.99
C ARG A 332 -9.32 -16.76 -10.40
N THR A 333 -8.91 -15.51 -10.57
CA THR A 333 -8.93 -14.82 -11.87
C THR A 333 -7.56 -14.35 -12.36
N CYS A 334 -6.54 -14.40 -11.50
CA CYS A 334 -5.16 -14.05 -11.81
C CYS A 334 -4.18 -14.47 -10.69
N TRP A 335 -2.89 -14.17 -10.87
CA TRP A 335 -1.84 -14.49 -9.90
C TRP A 335 -1.64 -13.43 -8.82
N ASP A 336 -1.89 -12.16 -9.16
CA ASP A 336 -1.78 -11.00 -8.26
C ASP A 336 -2.93 -10.01 -8.55
N ALA A 337 -3.73 -9.64 -7.53
CA ALA A 337 -4.89 -8.74 -7.66
C ALA A 337 -5.04 -7.80 -6.47
N ARG A 338 -5.62 -6.62 -6.68
CA ARG A 338 -5.88 -5.67 -5.57
C ARG A 338 -7.32 -5.17 -5.56
N SER A 339 -8.00 -5.15 -6.70
CA SER A 339 -9.32 -4.54 -6.81
C SER A 339 -10.40 -5.53 -7.18
N VAL A 340 -11.58 -5.28 -6.63
CA VAL A 340 -12.86 -5.84 -7.00
C VAL A 340 -13.89 -4.72 -6.88
N ASP A 341 -14.93 -4.72 -7.70
CA ASP A 341 -16.18 -3.97 -7.44
C ASP A 341 -17.38 -4.73 -8.03
N ALA A 342 -18.58 -4.40 -7.56
CA ALA A 342 -19.83 -5.01 -8.00
C ALA A 342 -20.57 -4.09 -9.00
N SER A 343 -21.46 -4.64 -9.81
CA SER A 343 -22.35 -3.82 -10.63
C SER A 343 -23.34 -3.06 -9.74
N LYS A 344 -23.44 -1.73 -9.94
CA LYS A 344 -24.30 -0.84 -9.16
C LYS A 344 -25.34 -0.08 -9.99
N ALA A 345 -25.29 -0.21 -11.32
CA ALA A 345 -26.23 0.44 -12.21
C ALA A 345 -27.65 -0.10 -12.02
N GLN A 346 -28.64 0.77 -12.22
CA GLN A 346 -30.05 0.41 -12.13
C GLN A 346 -30.38 -0.79 -13.02
N GLY A 347 -31.00 -1.83 -12.45
CA GLY A 347 -31.35 -3.07 -13.15
C GLY A 347 -30.19 -4.07 -13.31
N PHE A 348 -29.02 -3.75 -12.77
CA PHE A 348 -27.84 -4.62 -12.72
C PHE A 348 -27.38 -4.90 -11.29
N GLU A 349 -28.20 -4.60 -10.28
CA GLU A 349 -27.90 -4.87 -8.89
C GLU A 349 -27.56 -6.35 -8.69
N ASP A 350 -26.41 -6.62 -8.08
CA ASP A 350 -25.87 -7.96 -7.77
C ASP A 350 -25.58 -8.87 -8.97
N LYS A 351 -25.80 -8.42 -10.22
CA LYS A 351 -25.64 -9.26 -11.40
C LYS A 351 -24.19 -9.67 -11.65
N TYR A 352 -23.24 -8.76 -11.50
CA TYR A 352 -21.85 -8.99 -11.87
C TYR A 352 -20.88 -8.40 -10.84
N ALA A 353 -19.65 -8.91 -10.87
CA ALA A 353 -18.50 -8.28 -10.25
C ALA A 353 -17.32 -8.29 -11.23
N ILE A 354 -16.40 -7.37 -11.04
CA ILE A 354 -15.17 -7.25 -11.82
C ILE A 354 -13.96 -7.32 -10.89
N VAL A 355 -12.93 -8.07 -11.28
CA VAL A 355 -11.65 -8.15 -10.57
C VAL A 355 -10.57 -7.48 -11.42
N GLY A 356 -9.80 -6.58 -10.83
CA GLY A 356 -8.64 -5.95 -11.43
C GLY A 356 -7.34 -6.64 -11.03
N CYS A 357 -6.61 -7.13 -12.03
CA CYS A 357 -5.37 -7.86 -11.82
C CYS A 357 -4.14 -6.96 -12.02
N TYR A 358 -3.15 -7.20 -11.17
CA TYR A 358 -1.79 -6.73 -11.39
C TYR A 358 -1.02 -7.67 -12.31
N SER A 359 -1.15 -8.98 -12.08
CA SER A 359 -0.41 -9.99 -12.83
C SER A 359 -1.24 -11.23 -13.12
N PRO A 360 -1.40 -11.60 -14.41
CA PRO A 360 -1.09 -10.78 -15.58
C PRO A 360 -1.93 -9.48 -15.64
N SER A 361 -1.53 -8.54 -16.50
CA SER A 361 -2.27 -7.30 -16.78
C SER A 361 -3.60 -7.58 -17.49
N GLN A 362 -4.67 -7.70 -16.70
CA GLN A 362 -6.01 -8.03 -17.18
C GLN A 362 -7.09 -7.66 -16.14
N TYR A 363 -8.35 -7.64 -16.58
CA TYR A 363 -9.49 -7.73 -15.66
C TYR A 363 -10.33 -8.97 -15.98
N ALA A 364 -11.10 -9.42 -15.00
CA ALA A 364 -12.04 -10.53 -15.14
C ALA A 364 -13.44 -10.10 -14.70
N ILE A 365 -14.46 -10.40 -15.50
CA ILE A 365 -15.86 -10.22 -15.13
C ILE A 365 -16.42 -11.58 -14.69
N VAL A 366 -17.11 -11.61 -13.56
CA VAL A 366 -17.72 -12.80 -12.97
C VAL A 366 -19.20 -12.55 -12.68
N ASP A 367 -19.99 -13.61 -12.63
CA ASP A 367 -21.37 -13.53 -12.12
C ASP A 367 -21.36 -13.14 -10.63
N GLY A 368 -22.15 -12.13 -10.27
CA GLY A 368 -22.12 -11.53 -8.93
C GLY A 368 -22.69 -12.44 -7.84
N THR A 369 -23.47 -13.46 -8.21
CA THR A 369 -24.10 -14.36 -7.24
C THR A 369 -23.40 -15.72 -7.17
N THR A 370 -22.69 -16.14 -8.20
CA THR A 370 -22.06 -17.46 -8.26
C THR A 370 -20.55 -17.40 -8.40
N LEU A 371 -19.98 -16.23 -8.70
CA LEU A 371 -18.58 -16.03 -9.11
C LEU A 371 -18.15 -16.83 -10.32
N LYS A 372 -19.08 -17.37 -11.11
CA LYS A 372 -18.75 -18.04 -12.36
C LYS A 372 -17.99 -17.04 -13.26
N PRO A 373 -16.78 -17.36 -13.74
CA PRO A 373 -16.06 -16.46 -14.61
C PRO A 373 -16.77 -16.36 -15.97
N LEU A 374 -17.00 -15.14 -16.43
CA LEU A 374 -17.73 -14.85 -17.67
C LEU A 374 -16.77 -14.45 -18.79
N SER A 375 -15.81 -13.58 -18.48
CA SER A 375 -14.81 -13.10 -19.43
C SER A 375 -13.53 -12.67 -18.72
N ILE A 376 -12.42 -12.74 -19.44
CA ILE A 376 -11.12 -12.19 -19.04
C ILE A 376 -10.57 -11.40 -20.21
N THR A 377 -10.26 -10.12 -19.98
CA THR A 377 -9.73 -9.22 -21.01
C THR A 377 -8.34 -8.74 -20.61
N SER A 378 -7.36 -8.99 -21.46
CA SER A 378 -6.01 -8.46 -21.25
C SER A 378 -5.97 -6.96 -21.51
N THR A 379 -5.20 -6.25 -20.70
CA THR A 379 -4.87 -4.83 -20.90
C THR A 379 -3.41 -4.64 -21.30
N ALA A 380 -2.66 -5.73 -21.54
CA ALA A 380 -1.22 -5.71 -21.80
C ALA A 380 -0.85 -5.18 -23.20
N ASP A 381 -1.82 -5.02 -24.09
CA ASP A 381 -1.70 -4.39 -25.40
C ASP A 381 -1.72 -2.85 -25.33
N SER A 382 -2.20 -2.30 -24.21
CA SER A 382 -2.25 -0.85 -23.99
C SER A 382 -0.82 -0.27 -23.99
N THR A 383 -0.66 0.92 -24.52
CA THR A 383 0.61 1.66 -24.50
C THR A 383 0.57 2.76 -23.46
N ASP A 384 1.73 3.30 -23.10
CA ASP A 384 1.81 4.57 -22.39
C ASP A 384 0.99 5.63 -23.14
N TRP A 385 0.07 6.32 -22.47
CA TRP A 385 -0.80 7.30 -23.12
C TRP A 385 -0.02 8.51 -23.67
N SER A 386 1.12 8.84 -23.06
CA SER A 386 1.92 10.03 -23.36
C SER A 386 3.00 9.75 -24.40
N THR A 387 3.70 8.61 -24.30
CA THR A 387 4.82 8.26 -25.21
C THR A 387 4.43 7.28 -26.31
N CYS A 388 3.28 6.62 -26.19
CA CYS A 388 2.85 5.51 -27.05
C CYS A 388 3.78 4.27 -26.98
N ASP A 389 4.68 4.19 -26.00
CA ASP A 389 5.56 3.05 -25.84
C ASP A 389 4.85 1.85 -25.23
N ARG A 390 5.35 0.65 -25.57
CA ARG A 390 4.93 -0.58 -24.92
C ARG A 390 5.47 -0.63 -23.50
N LEU A 391 4.59 -0.87 -22.53
CA LEU A 391 4.97 -1.00 -21.13
C LEU A 391 5.24 -2.46 -20.74
N PRO A 392 6.18 -2.72 -19.83
CA PRO A 392 6.48 -4.07 -19.37
C PRO A 392 5.34 -4.64 -18.52
N GLU A 393 4.58 -3.80 -17.82
CA GLU A 393 3.49 -4.20 -16.92
C GLU A 393 2.47 -3.07 -16.85
N ILE A 394 1.18 -3.41 -16.90
CA ILE A 394 0.07 -2.45 -16.81
C ILE A 394 -0.92 -2.96 -15.80
N ARG A 395 -0.84 -2.44 -14.58
CA ARG A 395 -1.63 -2.93 -13.45
C ARG A 395 -2.96 -2.23 -13.39
N ILE A 396 -4.00 -2.99 -13.08
CA ILE A 396 -5.31 -2.42 -12.78
C ILE A 396 -5.38 -2.05 -11.31
N ALA A 397 -5.49 -0.75 -11.05
CA ALA A 397 -5.57 -0.20 -9.71
C ALA A 397 -7.04 -0.09 -9.26
N ALA A 398 -7.54 1.11 -8.96
CA ALA A 398 -8.93 1.28 -8.56
C ALA A 398 -9.93 0.89 -9.65
N ILE A 399 -11.05 0.33 -9.18
CA ILE A 399 -12.26 0.11 -9.95
C ILE A 399 -13.40 0.76 -9.17
N VAL A 400 -14.25 1.54 -9.86
CA VAL A 400 -15.51 2.06 -9.32
C VAL A 400 -16.67 1.75 -10.25
N ALA A 401 -17.83 1.45 -9.70
CA ALA A 401 -19.04 1.18 -10.47
C ALA A 401 -19.94 2.41 -10.58
N SER A 402 -20.44 2.66 -11.81
CA SER A 402 -21.52 3.63 -12.00
C SER A 402 -22.83 3.12 -11.40
N GLU A 403 -23.63 4.05 -10.88
CA GLU A 403 -24.99 3.77 -10.39
C GLU A 403 -26.07 4.08 -11.43
N THR A 404 -25.72 4.70 -12.55
CA THR A 404 -26.68 5.17 -13.57
C THR A 404 -26.68 4.33 -14.83
N GLU A 405 -25.50 3.96 -15.34
CA GLU A 405 -25.33 3.21 -16.59
C GLU A 405 -24.42 1.99 -16.34
N PRO A 406 -24.57 0.92 -17.13
CA PRO A 406 -23.92 -0.36 -16.84
C PRO A 406 -22.43 -0.37 -17.25
N TYR A 407 -21.60 0.43 -16.59
CA TYR A 407 -20.15 0.40 -16.74
C TYR A 407 -19.39 0.49 -15.41
N TRP A 408 -18.18 -0.06 -15.42
CA TRP A 408 -17.15 0.24 -14.42
C TRP A 408 -16.15 1.23 -14.99
N ILE A 409 -15.54 2.02 -14.11
CA ILE A 409 -14.36 2.83 -14.41
C ILE A 409 -13.16 2.11 -13.82
N VAL A 410 -12.17 1.82 -14.66
CA VAL A 410 -11.00 0.99 -14.35
C VAL A 410 -9.74 1.79 -14.61
N ALA A 411 -8.89 1.92 -13.60
CA ALA A 411 -7.66 2.69 -13.67
C ALA A 411 -6.47 1.80 -14.09
N LEU A 412 -5.83 2.11 -15.22
CA LEU A 412 -4.63 1.41 -15.67
C LEU A 412 -3.39 2.21 -15.25
N LYS A 413 -2.73 1.74 -14.18
CA LYS A 413 -1.71 2.46 -13.41
C LYS A 413 -0.58 3.00 -14.28
N GLU A 414 0.28 2.15 -14.81
CA GLU A 414 1.49 2.59 -15.53
C GLU A 414 1.14 3.37 -16.79
N SER A 415 0.10 2.94 -17.50
CA SER A 415 -0.24 3.47 -18.82
C SER A 415 -1.00 4.80 -18.81
N GLY A 416 -1.56 5.21 -17.67
CA GLY A 416 -2.31 6.45 -17.50
C GLY A 416 -3.65 6.53 -18.24
N TRP A 417 -4.21 5.36 -18.58
CA TRP A 417 -5.55 5.28 -19.14
C TRP A 417 -6.61 5.01 -18.07
N VAL A 418 -7.77 5.62 -18.26
CA VAL A 418 -9.01 5.27 -17.56
C VAL A 418 -9.92 4.54 -18.54
N TYR A 419 -10.33 3.31 -18.21
CA TYR A 419 -11.21 2.50 -19.03
C TYR A 419 -12.63 2.55 -18.48
N PHE A 420 -13.59 2.86 -19.34
CA PHE A 420 -14.99 2.58 -19.10
C PHE A 420 -15.30 1.20 -19.69
N VAL A 421 -15.55 0.23 -18.83
CA VAL A 421 -15.86 -1.14 -19.20
C VAL A 421 -17.37 -1.33 -19.12
N ASP A 422 -18.03 -1.32 -20.28
CA ASP A 422 -19.47 -1.58 -20.42
C ASP A 422 -19.75 -3.06 -20.21
N TYR A 423 -20.68 -3.36 -19.31
CA TYR A 423 -21.07 -4.72 -18.92
C TYR A 423 -22.53 -5.07 -19.28
N SER A 424 -23.12 -4.35 -20.24
CA SER A 424 -24.41 -4.74 -20.84
C SER A 424 -24.33 -6.10 -21.55
N ASP A 425 -23.16 -6.44 -22.12
CA ASP A 425 -22.78 -7.79 -22.52
C ASP A 425 -21.47 -8.19 -21.79
N PRO A 426 -21.56 -8.87 -20.63
CA PRO A 426 -20.38 -9.22 -19.83
C PRO A 426 -19.49 -10.29 -20.49
N LEU A 427 -19.97 -10.98 -21.54
CA LEU A 427 -19.14 -11.94 -22.28
C LEU A 427 -18.26 -11.24 -23.31
N HIS A 428 -18.67 -10.07 -23.79
CA HIS A 428 -17.93 -9.25 -24.75
C HIS A 428 -17.93 -7.77 -24.32
N PRO A 429 -17.28 -7.44 -23.18
CA PRO A 429 -17.31 -6.10 -22.64
C PRO A 429 -16.69 -5.09 -23.63
N LYS A 430 -17.30 -3.91 -23.73
CA LYS A 430 -16.79 -2.82 -24.58
C LYS A 430 -16.00 -1.82 -23.74
N GLU A 431 -14.86 -1.40 -24.25
CA GLU A 431 -13.99 -0.44 -23.59
C GLU A 431 -14.06 0.93 -24.28
N THR A 432 -14.29 1.99 -23.50
CA THR A 432 -13.93 3.36 -23.90
C THR A 432 -12.72 3.80 -23.10
N ARG A 433 -11.65 4.23 -23.79
CA ARG A 433 -10.35 4.54 -23.18
C ARG A 433 -10.14 6.05 -23.15
N LEU A 434 -9.95 6.61 -21.96
CA LEU A 434 -9.68 8.04 -21.76
C LEU A 434 -8.26 8.28 -21.27
N ARG A 435 -7.63 9.32 -21.80
CA ARG A 435 -6.28 9.75 -21.38
C ARG A 435 -6.39 10.53 -20.09
N ALA A 436 -5.70 10.08 -19.05
CA ALA A 436 -5.57 10.79 -17.78
C ALA A 436 -4.10 11.20 -17.58
N ASP A 437 -3.44 10.67 -16.56
CA ASP A 437 -2.00 10.81 -16.33
C ASP A 437 -1.44 9.48 -15.83
N ASN A 438 -0.14 9.23 -15.99
CA ASN A 438 0.48 7.96 -15.58
C ASN A 438 0.45 7.78 -14.06
N PHE A 439 0.56 6.52 -13.64
CA PHE A 439 0.55 6.07 -12.25
C PHE A 439 -0.76 6.34 -11.51
N LEU A 440 -1.89 6.14 -12.20
CA LEU A 440 -3.21 6.09 -11.59
C LEU A 440 -3.26 5.02 -10.50
N HIS A 441 -3.84 5.35 -9.35
CA HIS A 441 -3.89 4.42 -8.22
C HIS A 441 -5.30 4.32 -7.67
N ASP A 442 -5.67 5.22 -6.78
CA ASP A 442 -6.88 5.18 -5.98
C ASP A 442 -7.66 6.50 -6.06
N GLY A 443 -8.94 6.43 -5.71
CA GLY A 443 -9.89 7.49 -5.97
C GLY A 443 -11.32 7.13 -5.59
N GLY A 444 -12.20 8.11 -5.67
CA GLY A 444 -13.62 7.95 -5.43
C GLY A 444 -14.45 9.01 -6.14
N TRP A 445 -15.76 8.80 -6.18
CA TRP A 445 -16.73 9.82 -6.57
C TRP A 445 -16.59 11.09 -5.75
N ALA A 446 -16.57 12.23 -6.43
CA ALA A 446 -16.89 13.51 -5.85
C ALA A 446 -18.40 13.55 -5.56
N GLN A 447 -18.75 13.86 -4.32
CA GLN A 447 -20.14 13.96 -3.89
C GLN A 447 -20.63 15.39 -4.10
N THR A 448 -21.58 15.56 -5.03
CA THR A 448 -22.31 16.81 -5.26
C THR A 448 -23.81 16.57 -5.12
N GLU A 449 -24.60 17.64 -5.06
CA GLU A 449 -26.06 17.56 -4.99
C GLU A 449 -26.74 17.61 -6.36
N GLY A 450 -27.94 17.03 -6.45
CA GLY A 450 -28.77 17.08 -7.65
C GLY A 450 -28.21 16.24 -8.81
N PRO A 451 -28.36 16.69 -10.08
CA PRO A 451 -28.07 15.86 -11.26
C PRO A 451 -26.59 15.47 -11.46
N ASP A 452 -25.64 16.06 -10.72
CA ASP A 452 -24.22 15.67 -10.78
C ASP A 452 -23.79 14.75 -9.62
N ALA A 453 -24.72 14.30 -8.78
CA ALA A 453 -24.40 13.35 -7.71
C ALA A 453 -23.71 12.11 -8.29
N LYS A 454 -22.50 11.81 -7.80
CA LYS A 454 -21.63 10.73 -8.30
C LYS A 454 -21.37 10.78 -9.83
N ARG A 455 -21.32 11.98 -10.41
CA ARG A 455 -20.93 12.17 -11.82
C ARG A 455 -19.43 12.17 -12.03
N TYR A 456 -18.67 12.76 -11.12
CA TYR A 456 -17.23 12.97 -11.29
C TYR A 456 -16.44 11.98 -10.46
N PHE A 457 -15.55 11.23 -11.09
CA PHE A 457 -14.63 10.33 -10.40
C PHE A 457 -13.27 11.00 -10.25
N MET A 458 -12.85 11.20 -9.00
CA MET A 458 -11.57 11.81 -8.60
C MET A 458 -10.56 10.68 -8.45
N ILE A 459 -9.47 10.70 -9.22
CA ILE A 459 -8.44 9.66 -9.17
C ILE A 459 -7.04 10.23 -9.06
N ALA A 460 -6.26 9.72 -8.10
CA ALA A 460 -4.87 10.11 -7.91
C ALA A 460 -3.95 9.46 -8.95
N ALA A 461 -3.22 10.30 -9.69
CA ALA A 461 -2.01 9.92 -10.42
C ALA A 461 -0.82 10.11 -9.48
N ASN A 462 -0.63 9.15 -8.56
CA ASN A 462 0.09 9.41 -7.32
C ASN A 462 1.56 9.79 -7.53
N ALA A 463 2.30 9.05 -8.35
CA ALA A 463 3.71 9.35 -8.65
C ALA A 463 3.89 10.62 -9.52
N LYS A 464 2.79 11.18 -10.04
CA LYS A 464 2.76 12.46 -10.76
C LYS A 464 2.32 13.63 -9.88
N ASN A 465 2.00 13.40 -8.60
CA ASN A 465 1.51 14.42 -7.66
C ASN A 465 0.25 15.13 -8.15
N LYS A 466 -0.66 14.40 -8.80
CA LYS A 466 -1.88 14.95 -9.39
C LYS A 466 -3.13 14.17 -9.03
N VAL A 467 -4.27 14.85 -9.14
CA VAL A 467 -5.61 14.25 -9.13
C VAL A 467 -6.31 14.56 -10.45
N CYS A 468 -6.68 13.52 -11.18
CA CYS A 468 -7.45 13.64 -12.42
C CYS A 468 -8.96 13.57 -12.12
N VAL A 469 -9.75 14.34 -12.86
CA VAL A 469 -11.21 14.37 -12.73
C VAL A 469 -11.81 13.73 -13.96
N VAL A 470 -12.49 12.60 -13.79
CA VAL A 470 -13.19 11.90 -14.87
C VAL A 470 -14.66 12.34 -14.85
N ASP A 471 -15.09 13.09 -15.86
CA ASP A 471 -16.50 13.39 -16.08
C ASP A 471 -17.15 12.21 -16.80
N THR A 472 -17.97 11.47 -16.07
CA THR A 472 -18.58 10.26 -16.60
C THR A 472 -19.74 10.50 -17.53
N LYS A 473 -20.39 11.66 -17.45
CA LYS A 473 -21.49 12.02 -18.34
C LYS A 473 -20.96 12.36 -19.73
N GLU A 474 -19.92 13.18 -19.78
CA GLU A 474 -19.30 13.62 -21.04
C GLU A 474 -18.20 12.66 -21.53
N ARG A 475 -17.91 11.59 -20.78
CA ARG A 475 -16.89 10.57 -21.09
C ARG A 475 -15.53 11.20 -21.42
N GLN A 476 -15.07 12.11 -20.55
CA GLN A 476 -13.80 12.80 -20.70
C GLN A 476 -13.05 12.95 -19.38
N VAL A 477 -11.74 13.12 -19.44
CA VAL A 477 -10.94 13.59 -18.31
C VAL A 477 -10.81 15.10 -18.43
N LEU A 478 -11.16 15.82 -17.36
CA LEU A 478 -10.96 17.27 -17.33
C LEU A 478 -9.46 17.56 -17.27
N SER A 479 -8.98 18.29 -18.27
CA SER A 479 -7.56 18.58 -18.45
C SER A 479 -7.25 20.05 -18.17
N PRO A 480 -6.11 20.37 -17.53
CA PRO A 480 -5.13 19.43 -16.97
C PRO A 480 -5.65 18.74 -15.70
N CYS A 481 -5.07 17.57 -15.37
CA CYS A 481 -5.23 17.02 -14.01
C CYS A 481 -4.67 18.02 -12.98
N ILE A 482 -5.24 18.03 -11.79
CA ILE A 482 -5.01 19.04 -10.76
C ILE A 482 -3.72 18.70 -10.02
N ASP A 483 -2.75 19.61 -10.00
CA ASP A 483 -1.54 19.48 -9.19
C ASP A 483 -1.89 19.56 -7.69
N VAL A 484 -1.35 18.61 -6.93
CA VAL A 484 -1.54 18.51 -5.48
C VAL A 484 -0.19 18.29 -4.79
N GLY A 485 -0.21 17.74 -3.57
CA GLY A 485 0.99 17.42 -2.83
C GLY A 485 1.73 16.17 -3.31
N LYS A 486 2.82 15.84 -2.61
CA LYS A 486 3.69 14.70 -2.95
C LYS A 486 3.01 13.35 -2.68
N ILE A 487 2.80 12.56 -3.73
CA ILE A 487 2.24 11.21 -3.66
C ILE A 487 0.87 11.21 -2.96
N PRO A 488 -0.17 11.83 -3.55
CA PRO A 488 -1.52 11.78 -3.01
C PRO A 488 -1.99 10.33 -2.94
N HIS A 489 -2.60 9.98 -1.80
CA HIS A 489 -3.15 8.65 -1.56
C HIS A 489 -4.48 8.80 -0.81
N PRO A 490 -5.60 8.98 -1.53
CA PRO A 490 -6.90 9.27 -0.92
C PRO A 490 -7.62 8.04 -0.35
N GLY A 491 -7.25 6.81 -0.74
CA GLY A 491 -8.19 5.71 -0.72
C GLY A 491 -9.38 6.02 -1.64
N ARG A 492 -10.56 6.28 -1.07
CA ARG A 492 -11.71 6.86 -1.82
C ARG A 492 -11.81 8.38 -1.71
N GLY A 493 -11.01 8.98 -0.82
CA GLY A 493 -11.09 10.36 -0.40
C GLY A 493 -12.11 10.58 0.71
N ALA A 494 -12.31 11.85 1.06
CA ALA A 494 -13.35 12.29 1.97
C ALA A 494 -14.15 13.43 1.32
N ASN A 495 -15.48 13.30 1.27
CA ASN A 495 -16.35 14.36 0.78
C ASN A 495 -16.99 15.10 1.96
N PHE A 496 -17.02 16.43 1.90
CA PHE A 496 -17.75 17.25 2.87
C PHE A 496 -18.07 18.64 2.30
N ILE A 497 -18.92 19.38 3.01
CA ILE A 497 -19.23 20.77 2.68
C ILE A 497 -18.31 21.68 3.49
N HIS A 498 -17.37 22.32 2.81
CA HIS A 498 -16.50 23.33 3.42
C HIS A 498 -17.29 24.63 3.65
N PRO A 499 -17.18 25.27 4.84
CA PRO A 499 -17.97 26.46 5.17
C PRO A 499 -17.75 27.64 4.22
N THR A 500 -16.56 27.74 3.63
CA THR A 500 -16.19 28.83 2.71
C THR A 500 -16.31 28.44 1.23
N TYR A 501 -16.04 27.19 0.87
CA TYR A 501 -15.81 26.78 -0.54
C TYR A 501 -16.91 25.89 -1.10
N GLY A 502 -17.89 25.51 -0.28
CA GLY A 502 -18.95 24.58 -0.68
C GLY A 502 -18.47 23.12 -0.71
N PRO A 503 -19.07 22.26 -1.56
CA PRO A 503 -18.67 20.87 -1.68
C PRO A 503 -17.20 20.69 -2.09
N VAL A 504 -16.46 19.93 -1.28
CA VAL A 504 -15.07 19.57 -1.54
C VAL A 504 -14.86 18.06 -1.46
N TRP A 505 -13.86 17.59 -2.19
CA TRP A 505 -13.26 16.26 -2.05
C TRP A 505 -11.82 16.45 -1.58
N ALA A 506 -11.38 15.64 -0.60
CA ALA A 506 -10.07 15.78 0.00
C ALA A 506 -9.19 14.53 -0.17
N THR A 507 -7.87 14.76 -0.16
CA THR A 507 -6.82 13.72 -0.12
C THR A 507 -5.73 14.05 0.89
N ALA A 508 -5.18 13.00 1.51
CA ALA A 508 -3.92 13.04 2.23
C ALA A 508 -2.77 12.50 1.35
N HIS A 509 -1.54 12.52 1.87
CA HIS A 509 -0.33 12.28 1.09
C HIS A 509 0.63 11.32 1.79
N ILE A 510 1.22 10.41 1.01
CA ILE A 510 2.30 9.54 1.49
C ILE A 510 3.59 10.34 1.60
N GLY A 511 3.89 11.18 0.61
CA GLY A 511 5.21 11.81 0.45
C GLY A 511 5.41 13.11 1.25
N GLU A 512 4.39 13.63 1.91
CA GLU A 512 4.47 14.81 2.77
C GLU A 512 3.30 14.90 3.76
N GLY A 513 3.46 15.64 4.86
CA GLY A 513 2.39 15.90 5.82
C GLY A 513 1.43 16.96 5.34
N ARG A 514 0.42 16.56 4.56
CA ARG A 514 -0.52 17.49 3.92
C ARG A 514 -1.91 16.90 3.75
N LEU A 515 -2.93 17.69 4.08
CA LEU A 515 -4.32 17.51 3.64
C LEU A 515 -4.60 18.54 2.53
N THR A 516 -5.13 18.08 1.40
CA THR A 516 -5.50 18.95 0.26
C THR A 516 -6.98 18.80 -0.04
N MET A 517 -7.68 19.93 -0.20
CA MET A 517 -9.11 19.99 -0.52
C MET A 517 -9.31 20.58 -1.91
N ILE A 518 -10.12 19.91 -2.72
CA ILE A 518 -10.44 20.31 -4.09
C ILE A 518 -11.94 20.65 -4.14
N GLY A 519 -12.29 21.82 -4.68
CA GLY A 519 -13.70 22.17 -4.93
C GLY A 519 -14.29 21.28 -6.03
N VAL A 520 -15.48 20.73 -5.83
CA VAL A 520 -16.06 19.73 -6.76
C VAL A 520 -17.44 20.08 -7.31
N ASP A 521 -17.94 21.29 -7.03
CA ASP A 521 -19.28 21.72 -7.46
C ASP A 521 -19.22 22.78 -8.58
N PRO A 522 -19.18 22.38 -9.86
CA PRO A 522 -19.13 23.32 -10.98
C PRO A 522 -20.44 24.09 -11.21
N ARG A 523 -21.56 23.70 -10.59
CA ARG A 523 -22.86 24.39 -10.76
C ARG A 523 -23.08 25.44 -9.68
N GLY A 524 -22.93 25.08 -8.41
CA GLY A 524 -23.12 26.01 -7.29
C GLY A 524 -21.88 26.84 -6.98
N HIS A 525 -20.68 26.31 -7.23
CA HIS A 525 -19.40 26.93 -6.87
C HIS A 525 -18.39 26.96 -8.03
N PRO A 526 -18.76 27.50 -9.22
CA PRO A 526 -17.95 27.40 -10.44
C PRO A 526 -16.55 28.02 -10.31
N HIS A 527 -16.37 29.02 -9.44
CA HIS A 527 -15.06 29.64 -9.23
C HIS A 527 -14.05 28.73 -8.50
N HIS A 528 -14.56 27.75 -7.74
CA HIS A 528 -13.79 26.81 -6.92
C HIS A 528 -13.67 25.42 -7.55
N ALA A 529 -14.59 25.05 -8.45
CA ALA A 529 -14.61 23.74 -9.06
C ALA A 529 -13.28 23.39 -9.75
N TRP A 530 -12.80 22.19 -9.47
CA TRP A 530 -11.58 21.59 -10.02
C TRP A 530 -10.29 22.35 -9.69
N LYS A 531 -10.28 23.05 -8.54
CA LYS A 531 -9.11 23.74 -8.00
C LYS A 531 -8.84 23.29 -6.59
N VAL A 532 -7.57 23.26 -6.22
CA VAL A 532 -7.18 23.21 -4.81
C VAL A 532 -7.66 24.50 -4.15
N VAL A 533 -8.62 24.36 -3.23
CA VAL A 533 -9.22 25.50 -2.50
C VAL A 533 -8.57 25.71 -1.14
N GLU A 534 -8.04 24.64 -0.53
CA GLU A 534 -7.35 24.71 0.74
C GLU A 534 -6.29 23.62 0.85
N THR A 535 -5.23 23.92 1.58
CA THR A 535 -4.20 22.97 1.98
C THR A 535 -3.86 23.19 3.44
N VAL A 536 -3.86 22.11 4.22
CA VAL A 536 -3.55 22.12 5.65
C VAL A 536 -2.30 21.28 5.89
N SER A 537 -1.30 21.85 6.56
CA SER A 537 -0.08 21.14 6.95
C SER A 537 -0.36 20.16 8.08
N LEU A 538 0.16 18.94 7.96
CA LEU A 538 0.12 17.90 8.99
C LEU A 538 1.53 17.67 9.55
N THR A 539 1.63 17.16 10.78
CA THR A 539 2.91 16.99 11.49
C THR A 539 3.77 15.85 10.94
N SER A 540 3.18 14.90 10.22
CA SER A 540 3.91 13.79 9.61
C SER A 540 3.37 13.43 8.22
N SER A 541 4.25 12.82 7.42
CA SER A 541 3.94 12.18 6.14
C SER A 541 3.56 10.71 6.35
N GLY A 542 3.35 9.97 5.26
CA GLY A 542 3.04 8.54 5.32
C GLY A 542 1.57 8.24 5.60
N SER A 543 0.67 9.16 5.27
CA SER A 543 -0.77 8.89 5.32
C SER A 543 -1.20 7.96 4.20
N LEU A 544 -2.13 7.04 4.50
CA LEU A 544 -2.77 6.19 3.48
C LEU A 544 -4.26 6.49 3.34
N PHE A 545 -4.92 6.86 4.42
CA PHE A 545 -6.36 7.05 4.40
C PHE A 545 -6.76 8.31 5.15
N LEU A 546 -7.78 8.93 4.59
CA LEU A 546 -8.61 9.90 5.28
C LEU A 546 -10.08 9.51 5.15
N LYS A 547 -10.91 10.00 6.05
CA LYS A 547 -12.32 9.60 6.11
C LYS A 547 -13.20 10.69 6.72
N SER A 548 -14.38 10.87 6.14
CA SER A 548 -15.47 11.60 6.77
C SER A 548 -16.79 10.83 6.57
N HIS A 549 -17.89 11.46 6.95
CA HIS A 549 -19.23 10.95 6.76
C HIS A 549 -20.20 12.14 6.64
N PRO A 550 -21.31 12.07 5.86
CA PRO A 550 -22.27 13.16 5.71
C PRO A 550 -22.86 13.74 7.01
N LYS A 551 -22.79 12.99 8.12
CA LYS A 551 -23.25 13.42 9.46
C LYS A 551 -22.12 13.91 10.37
N SER A 552 -20.87 13.72 9.96
CA SER A 552 -19.70 14.13 10.73
C SER A 552 -19.35 15.59 10.45
N ARG A 553 -18.66 16.21 11.41
CA ARG A 553 -17.97 17.51 11.24
C ARG A 553 -16.45 17.35 11.25
N ASN A 554 -15.95 16.12 11.08
CA ASN A 554 -14.55 15.78 11.18
C ASN A 554 -14.05 15.10 9.90
N VAL A 555 -12.77 15.31 9.61
CA VAL A 555 -12.00 14.50 8.68
C VAL A 555 -10.87 13.83 9.46
N TRP A 556 -10.93 12.51 9.56
CA TRP A 556 -9.92 11.70 10.23
C TRP A 556 -8.83 11.32 9.22
N ILE A 557 -7.56 11.36 9.62
CA ILE A 557 -6.40 11.08 8.76
C ILE A 557 -5.40 10.20 9.52
N ASP A 558 -4.94 9.10 8.91
CA ASP A 558 -3.93 8.20 9.51
C ASP A 558 -2.51 8.50 9.02
N PHE A 559 -1.50 7.89 9.65
CA PHE A 559 -0.09 7.98 9.26
C PHE A 559 0.66 6.63 9.31
N PRO A 560 0.09 5.53 8.79
CA PRO A 560 0.65 4.17 8.96
C PRO A 560 2.09 4.04 8.44
N LEU A 561 2.47 4.80 7.42
CA LEU A 561 3.79 4.74 6.80
C LEU A 561 4.77 5.78 7.35
N SER A 562 4.39 6.53 8.39
CA SER A 562 5.25 7.53 9.00
C SER A 562 6.51 6.89 9.58
N ALA A 563 7.67 7.47 9.26
CA ALA A 563 8.94 7.14 9.91
C ALA A 563 9.18 7.94 11.21
N GLY A 564 8.34 8.95 11.50
CA GLY A 564 8.38 9.70 12.75
C GLY A 564 8.01 8.80 13.94
N GLU A 565 8.77 8.90 15.03
CA GLU A 565 8.59 8.08 16.22
C GLU A 565 7.17 8.21 16.80
N GLY A 566 6.49 7.09 16.99
CA GLY A 566 5.13 7.01 17.52
C GLY A 566 4.02 7.58 16.62
N MET A 567 4.36 8.24 15.51
CA MET A 567 3.36 8.87 14.62
C MET A 567 2.51 7.84 13.87
N ASN A 568 3.06 6.65 13.58
CA ASN A 568 2.33 5.58 12.91
C ASN A 568 1.20 4.98 13.76
N GLY A 569 1.14 5.26 15.07
CA GLY A 569 0.02 4.92 15.96
C GLY A 569 -0.94 6.07 16.26
N GLN A 570 -0.76 7.23 15.61
CA GLN A 570 -1.62 8.40 15.77
C GLN A 570 -2.56 8.60 14.59
N VAL A 571 -3.63 9.35 14.83
CA VAL A 571 -4.49 9.92 13.79
C VAL A 571 -4.66 11.41 14.01
N ALA A 572 -4.74 12.18 12.92
CA ALA A 572 -5.15 13.56 12.95
C ALA A 572 -6.66 13.67 12.71
N VAL A 573 -7.28 14.67 13.32
CA VAL A 573 -8.69 15.02 13.15
C VAL A 573 -8.78 16.48 12.78
N TYR A 574 -9.14 16.77 11.53
CA TYR A 574 -9.45 18.11 11.06
C TYR A 574 -10.94 18.40 11.30
N THR A 575 -11.24 19.46 12.06
CA THR A 575 -12.61 19.90 12.33
C THR A 575 -13.07 20.85 11.23
N ILE A 576 -14.09 20.45 10.47
CA ILE A 576 -14.52 21.13 9.23
C ILE A 576 -14.95 22.59 9.48
N ASP A 577 -15.66 22.83 10.58
CA ASP A 577 -16.24 24.15 10.85
C ASP A 577 -15.19 25.17 11.33
N SER A 578 -14.13 24.72 12.01
CA SER A 578 -13.11 25.59 12.62
C SER A 578 -11.75 25.58 11.94
N GLY A 579 -11.47 24.58 11.11
CA GLY A 579 -10.15 24.34 10.52
C GLY A 579 -9.10 23.79 11.51
N GLU A 580 -9.48 23.47 12.75
CA GLU A 580 -8.56 22.98 13.78
C GLU A 580 -8.12 21.53 13.51
N VAL A 581 -6.82 21.25 13.62
CA VAL A 581 -6.27 19.89 13.57
C VAL A 581 -5.87 19.43 14.97
N ARG A 582 -6.47 18.32 15.42
CA ARG A 582 -6.13 17.65 16.68
C ARG A 582 -5.48 16.31 16.41
N TYR A 583 -4.47 15.94 17.20
CA TYR A 583 -3.81 14.64 17.10
C TYR A 583 -4.25 13.75 18.26
N LEU A 584 -4.67 12.54 17.94
CA LEU A 584 -5.09 11.54 18.90
C LEU A 584 -4.11 10.37 18.85
N LYS A 585 -3.52 10.05 19.99
CA LYS A 585 -2.77 8.81 20.16
C LYS A 585 -3.76 7.66 20.30
N VAL A 586 -3.90 6.87 19.25
CA VAL A 586 -4.86 5.75 19.17
C VAL A 586 -4.22 4.46 19.67
N SER A 587 -2.96 4.22 19.32
CA SER A 587 -2.20 3.04 19.75
C SER A 587 -0.72 3.39 19.93
N ASP A 588 0.00 2.57 20.71
CA ASP A 588 1.47 2.60 20.75
C ASP A 588 2.10 1.97 19.49
N GLN A 589 1.30 1.22 18.72
CA GLN A 589 1.75 0.57 17.49
C GLN A 589 0.99 1.10 16.28
N ARG A 590 1.40 0.65 15.08
CA ARG A 590 0.82 1.13 13.82
C ARG A 590 -0.70 0.99 13.78
N THR A 591 -1.38 2.09 13.43
CA THR A 591 -2.80 2.14 13.11
C THR A 591 -3.01 2.34 11.61
N VAL A 592 -4.16 1.91 11.09
CA VAL A 592 -4.51 2.10 9.67
C VAL A 592 -6.01 2.07 9.45
N HIS A 593 -6.45 2.86 8.47
CA HIS A 593 -7.78 2.88 7.87
C HIS A 593 -8.89 3.24 8.87
N MET A 594 -9.64 4.29 8.57
CA MET A 594 -10.84 4.66 9.32
C MET A 594 -12.08 4.24 8.54
N GLU A 595 -13.08 3.72 9.23
CA GLU A 595 -14.38 3.40 8.63
C GLU A 595 -15.50 3.77 9.60
N TYR A 596 -16.51 4.48 9.09
CA TYR A 596 -17.70 4.80 9.88
C TYR A 596 -18.65 3.59 9.94
N ASN A 597 -19.40 3.48 11.03
CA ASN A 597 -20.61 2.67 11.07
C ASN A 597 -21.70 3.25 10.13
N LYS A 598 -22.81 2.54 9.96
CA LYS A 598 -23.94 3.00 9.13
C LYS A 598 -24.59 4.28 9.68
N ALA A 599 -24.60 4.43 11.00
CA ALA A 599 -25.20 5.58 11.65
C ALA A 599 -24.39 6.87 11.39
N GLY A 600 -23.08 6.75 11.15
CA GLY A 600 -22.18 7.86 10.88
C GLY A 600 -21.73 8.61 12.14
N ASP A 601 -21.86 8.00 13.31
CA ASP A 601 -21.57 8.59 14.62
C ASP A 601 -20.37 7.94 15.32
N GLU A 602 -19.84 6.84 14.77
CA GLU A 602 -18.66 6.15 15.29
C GLU A 602 -17.63 5.89 14.21
N VAL A 603 -16.35 6.08 14.56
CA VAL A 603 -15.21 5.82 13.68
C VAL A 603 -14.41 4.63 14.20
N TRP A 604 -14.20 3.64 13.34
CA TRP A 604 -13.47 2.43 13.64
C TRP A 604 -12.07 2.50 13.04
N ILE A 605 -11.06 2.29 13.86
CA ILE A 605 -9.63 2.40 13.51
C ILE A 605 -8.95 1.08 13.82
N SER A 606 -8.21 0.49 12.88
CA SER A 606 -7.47 -0.73 13.17
C SER A 606 -6.15 -0.38 13.84
N GLY A 607 -5.87 -0.98 14.99
CA GLY A 607 -4.52 -1.15 15.50
C GLY A 607 -3.90 -2.36 14.83
N TRP A 608 -3.26 -2.14 13.67
CA TRP A 608 -2.77 -3.21 12.81
C TRP A 608 -1.81 -4.14 13.56
N LEU A 609 -0.80 -3.60 14.24
CA LEU A 609 0.17 -4.43 14.96
C LEU A 609 -0.24 -4.69 16.42
N ALA A 610 -1.19 -3.91 16.94
CA ALA A 610 -1.74 -4.11 18.27
C ALA A 610 -2.76 -5.27 18.34
N ASP A 611 -3.21 -5.81 17.20
CA ASP A 611 -4.31 -6.80 17.13
C ASP A 611 -5.61 -6.28 17.77
N GLU A 612 -5.91 -5.00 17.57
CA GLU A 612 -7.07 -4.32 18.17
C GLU A 612 -7.85 -3.49 17.13
N ILE A 613 -9.11 -3.19 17.44
CA ILE A 613 -9.89 -2.15 16.76
C ILE A 613 -10.37 -1.14 17.79
N TYR A 614 -10.09 0.13 17.55
CA TYR A 614 -10.51 1.24 18.39
C TYR A 614 -11.75 1.90 17.79
N VAL A 615 -12.80 2.04 18.59
CA VAL A 615 -14.07 2.66 18.19
C VAL A 615 -14.20 3.98 18.93
N TYR A 616 -14.16 5.09 18.20
CA TYR A 616 -14.31 6.45 18.72
C TYR A 616 -15.71 6.97 18.49
N ASP A 617 -16.19 7.79 19.42
CA ASP A 617 -17.32 8.68 19.18
C ASP A 617 -16.85 9.81 18.28
N ASP A 618 -17.47 9.96 17.12
CA ASP A 618 -17.05 10.97 16.16
C ASP A 618 -17.24 12.39 16.71
N LYS A 619 -18.30 12.64 17.45
CA LYS A 619 -18.63 13.99 17.91
C LYS A 619 -17.72 14.44 19.04
N THR A 620 -17.47 13.57 20.02
CA THR A 620 -16.67 13.93 21.20
C THR A 620 -15.19 13.62 21.06
N LEU A 621 -14.79 12.87 20.01
CA LEU A 621 -13.43 12.38 19.78
C LEU A 621 -12.91 11.48 20.91
N THR A 622 -13.81 10.87 21.69
CA THR A 622 -13.45 9.99 22.81
C THR A 622 -13.55 8.53 22.41
N LEU A 623 -12.59 7.71 22.87
CA LEU A 623 -12.62 6.26 22.72
C LEU A 623 -13.86 5.69 23.43
N LYS A 624 -14.74 5.01 22.68
CA LYS A 624 -15.93 4.31 23.23
C LYS A 624 -15.63 2.87 23.59
N LYS A 625 -14.85 2.17 22.75
CA LYS A 625 -14.57 0.75 22.92
C LYS A 625 -13.29 0.35 22.20
N THR A 626 -12.52 -0.52 22.85
CA THR A 626 -11.49 -1.32 22.18
C THR A 626 -12.04 -2.73 21.98
N ILE A 627 -12.00 -3.22 20.73
CA ILE A 627 -12.34 -4.59 20.39
C ILE A 627 -11.04 -5.36 20.26
N SER A 628 -10.92 -6.42 21.05
CA SER A 628 -9.79 -7.33 21.06
C SER A 628 -10.29 -8.78 21.15
N GLY A 629 -9.44 -9.73 20.79
CA GLY A 629 -9.75 -11.16 20.87
C GLY A 629 -8.74 -12.00 20.13
N SER A 630 -8.64 -13.29 20.48
CA SER A 630 -7.70 -14.21 19.83
C SER A 630 -7.91 -14.37 18.32
N TRP A 631 -9.12 -14.09 17.85
CA TRP A 631 -9.51 -14.08 16.44
C TRP A 631 -8.97 -12.87 15.66
N LEU A 632 -8.62 -11.78 16.35
CA LEU A 632 -8.20 -10.53 15.73
C LEU A 632 -6.69 -10.59 15.52
N LYS A 633 -6.27 -10.81 14.28
CA LYS A 633 -4.86 -10.90 13.89
C LYS A 633 -4.59 -9.98 12.71
N THR A 634 -3.71 -9.02 12.89
CA THR A 634 -3.32 -8.03 11.89
C THR A 634 -4.50 -7.36 11.20
N PRO A 635 -5.43 -6.74 11.95
CA PRO A 635 -6.58 -6.07 11.35
C PRO A 635 -6.14 -4.88 10.49
N THR A 636 -6.63 -4.78 9.26
CA THR A 636 -6.26 -3.68 8.35
C THR A 636 -7.50 -2.97 7.78
N GLY A 637 -7.91 -3.33 6.56
CA GLY A 637 -9.09 -2.75 5.91
C GLY A 637 -10.38 -3.11 6.65
N LYS A 638 -11.26 -2.12 6.80
CA LYS A 638 -12.58 -2.26 7.44
C LYS A 638 -13.63 -1.68 6.51
N PHE A 639 -14.72 -2.40 6.29
CA PHE A 639 -15.73 -1.99 5.30
C PHE A 639 -17.11 -2.18 5.89
N ASN A 640 -17.80 -1.07 6.17
CA ASN A 640 -19.19 -1.12 6.58
C ASN A 640 -20.06 -1.49 5.37
N VAL A 641 -20.97 -2.43 5.55
CA VAL A 641 -21.80 -2.98 4.46
C VAL A 641 -22.58 -1.88 3.75
N PHE A 642 -23.31 -1.04 4.48
CA PHE A 642 -24.10 0.04 3.92
C PHE A 642 -23.23 1.13 3.26
N ASN A 643 -22.22 1.62 3.97
CA ASN A 643 -21.36 2.69 3.44
C ASN A 643 -20.62 2.26 2.18
N THR A 644 -20.25 0.97 2.06
CA THR A 644 -19.57 0.42 0.88
C THR A 644 -20.54 0.15 -0.28
N ALA A 645 -21.76 -0.35 0.00
CA ALA A 645 -22.78 -0.57 -1.04
C ALA A 645 -23.28 0.75 -1.68
N HIS A 646 -23.24 1.84 -0.91
CA HIS A 646 -23.76 3.15 -1.31
C HIS A 646 -22.68 4.22 -1.53
N ASP A 647 -21.40 3.85 -1.50
CA ASP A 647 -20.26 4.75 -1.73
C ASP A 647 -20.31 6.02 -0.85
N ILE A 648 -20.45 5.82 0.46
CA ILE A 648 -20.48 6.88 1.49
C ILE A 648 -19.12 6.97 2.17
N TYR A 649 -18.43 8.13 2.08
CA TYR A 649 -17.09 8.36 2.63
C TYR A 649 -16.67 9.83 2.69
#